data_AF-A0A4R8RRG9-F1
#
_entry.id   AF-A0A4R8RRG9-F1
#
_cell.length_a   1.000
_cell.length_b   1.000
_cell.length_c   1.000
_cell.angle_alpha   90.00
_cell.angle_beta   90.00
_cell.angle_gamma   90.00
#
_symmetry.space_group_name_H-M   'P 1'
#
loop_
_entity.id
_entity.type
_entity.pdbx_description
1 polymer ?
#
loop_
_entity_poly.entity_id
_entity_poly.type
_entity_poly.pdbx_seq_one_letter_code
_entity_poly.pdbx_strand_id
1 'polypeptide(L)'
;MRSIDYGEAGLHVLGPRDLSTAAQVDGLNTINMVSQILAVSFVSVFMALRFCVRIFVAPPFQTEDYLALVAWILSLGYTTNSIEMGLSGGGHHIYDLSAEELKTFKKLTLLWIIMRVFGLHKKTIAGTWVLIVALTAYTLPILFLKAFVCRPVAGYWDPAVQTSCYDQQAMFVADTAASAITDVAILCLPIPVAGTLRMPWSKRLKVIAMLGSGGIATAASVARLVLVVAIKSSGDLSVDLIRFNLLGTAEVSIGLMCACLPAFNLLYHRLFCRSPESSHASGGSRIIELKHALGSGSTATLRIVAGELDTYLMIVMDHVSPGPSASLAWYPPPLVDDDGMLLAYYEHTIAPMCSTTRASNGFRCHIIPMVLSSRDEPTQALCNAILAIAAHHRRGAVAASTYKMRAIRGLYKTLDSSSRNAEMHLATILMLCMYTVFDEHEAQFTLHLNGARKILMSLTPRQRQDPVMKFLMGWMVYYDTLRGFAQPSRGALDEVDRFELIQELQPDSCEASDYLLTGLFGCSIGVFDAISIINKIRNMILRSNGSGAESSLVQLQAVVHEKLRNMRHFLSPREVASSTSDQIRDAKATAELYRLASLLYLQRVVPAAGDEKKRSGYLEQAFAAWNRARVATSPWPVFMVACEAHSEEQRSYILDVLDRMDRVRNVGNVRVMRTVIEKIWVQQDLRESVEETGTVPWWLCIEADLPVPWFA
;
A
#
# COMPACT_ATOMS: atom_id res chain seq x y z
N MET A 1 -58.58 59.85 47.80
CA MET A 1 -58.42 61.22 47.24
C MET A 1 -56.95 61.58 47.40
N ARG A 2 -56.32 62.04 46.30
CA ARG A 2 -54.89 62.39 46.12
C ARG A 2 -53.92 61.20 45.98
N SER A 3 -52.91 61.20 45.12
CA SER A 3 -52.59 61.86 43.84
C SER A 3 -51.24 61.28 43.44
N ILE A 4 -51.03 61.10 42.15
CA ILE A 4 -49.78 60.69 41.51
C ILE A 4 -48.67 61.71 41.83
N ASP A 5 -47.47 61.25 42.17
CA ASP A 5 -46.21 61.99 41.93
C ASP A 5 -45.27 61.09 41.13
N TYR A 6 -44.87 61.59 39.95
CA TYR A 6 -43.81 61.05 39.10
C TYR A 6 -42.52 61.81 39.42
N GLY A 7 -41.41 61.07 39.55
CA GLY A 7 -40.07 61.60 39.28
C GLY A 7 -39.16 61.73 40.50
N GLU A 8 -38.22 60.79 40.63
CA GLU A 8 -36.81 61.09 40.33
C GLU A 8 -36.07 59.76 40.14
N ALA A 9 -35.67 59.50 38.89
CA ALA A 9 -34.75 58.43 38.55
C ALA A 9 -33.40 58.78 39.18
N GLY A 10 -33.08 58.12 40.30
CA GLY A 10 -31.74 58.14 40.87
C GLY A 10 -30.75 57.56 39.86
N LEU A 11 -30.03 58.44 39.18
CA LEU A 11 -28.85 58.11 38.39
C LEU A 11 -27.83 57.48 39.37
N HIS A 12 -27.73 56.15 39.37
CA HIS A 12 -26.61 55.48 40.04
C HIS A 12 -25.33 55.90 39.31
N VAL A 13 -24.66 56.93 39.85
CA VAL A 13 -23.32 57.32 39.42
C VAL A 13 -22.39 56.17 39.80
N LEU A 14 -22.02 55.36 38.80
CA LEU A 14 -21.02 54.29 38.94
C LEU A 14 -19.74 54.91 39.50
N GLY A 15 -19.27 54.39 40.64
CA GLY A 15 -18.02 54.85 41.23
C GLY A 15 -16.83 54.53 40.30
N PRO A 16 -15.67 55.19 40.46
CA PRO A 16 -14.49 54.95 39.62
C PRO A 16 -14.00 53.48 39.64
N ARG A 17 -14.32 52.71 40.70
CA ARG A 17 -14.07 51.26 40.76
C ARG A 17 -15.06 50.45 39.90
N ASP A 18 -16.34 50.80 39.90
CA ASP A 18 -17.38 50.10 39.13
C ASP A 18 -17.28 50.40 37.62
N LEU A 19 -16.83 51.61 37.27
CA LEU A 19 -16.50 51.97 35.89
C LEU A 19 -15.27 51.20 35.38
N SER A 20 -14.28 50.96 36.26
CA SER A 20 -13.06 50.21 35.91
C SER A 20 -13.32 48.72 35.75
N THR A 21 -14.21 48.12 36.55
CA THR A 21 -14.60 46.71 36.44
C THR A 21 -15.49 46.47 35.22
N ALA A 22 -16.45 47.36 34.93
CA ALA A 22 -17.28 47.29 33.72
C ALA A 22 -16.43 47.41 32.44
N ALA A 23 -15.53 48.40 32.37
CA ALA A 23 -14.60 48.56 31.24
C ALA A 23 -13.65 47.36 31.08
N GLN A 24 -13.26 46.72 32.18
CA GLN A 24 -12.42 45.52 32.17
C GLN A 24 -13.16 44.27 31.67
N VAL A 25 -14.45 44.12 31.98
CA VAL A 25 -15.31 43.03 31.48
C VAL A 25 -15.59 43.20 29.99
N ASP A 26 -15.89 44.43 29.54
CA ASP A 26 -16.12 44.73 28.11
C ASP A 26 -14.86 44.52 27.26
N GLY A 27 -13.69 44.92 27.78
CA GLY A 27 -12.41 44.63 27.16
C GLY A 27 -12.13 43.13 27.03
N LEU A 28 -12.45 42.35 28.06
CA LEU A 28 -12.22 40.91 28.07
C LEU A 28 -13.15 40.15 27.11
N ASN A 29 -14.41 40.56 26.99
CA ASN A 29 -15.36 40.01 26.00
C ASN A 29 -14.92 40.31 24.57
N THR A 30 -14.40 41.51 24.33
CA THR A 30 -13.83 41.89 23.02
C THR A 30 -12.62 41.03 22.67
N ILE A 31 -11.70 40.81 23.62
CA ILE A 31 -10.54 39.93 23.45
C ILE A 31 -10.98 38.49 23.17
N ASN A 32 -12.00 37.98 23.88
CA ASN A 32 -12.55 36.65 23.63
C ASN A 32 -13.08 36.53 22.20
N MET A 33 -13.95 37.44 21.78
CA MET A 33 -14.54 37.42 20.43
C MET A 33 -13.48 37.44 19.32
N VAL A 34 -12.51 38.36 19.41
CA VAL A 34 -11.42 38.46 18.43
C VAL A 34 -10.57 37.18 18.41
N SER A 35 -10.26 36.62 19.57
CA SER A 35 -9.48 35.39 19.68
C SER A 35 -10.20 34.18 19.06
N GLN A 36 -11.52 34.05 19.27
CA GLN A 36 -12.32 32.98 18.66
C GLN A 36 -12.34 33.09 17.12
N ILE A 37 -12.54 34.29 16.58
CA ILE A 37 -12.58 34.53 15.12
C ILE A 37 -11.23 34.20 14.46
N LEU A 38 -10.14 34.64 15.07
CA LEU A 38 -8.79 34.33 14.59
C LEU A 38 -8.53 32.82 14.64
N ALA A 39 -8.87 32.17 15.75
CA ALA A 39 -8.72 30.72 15.92
C ALA A 39 -9.45 29.93 14.82
N VAL A 40 -10.72 30.24 14.55
CA VAL A 40 -11.52 29.58 13.51
C VAL A 40 -10.90 29.78 12.13
N SER A 41 -10.47 31.00 11.83
CA SER A 41 -9.91 31.35 10.53
C SER A 41 -8.60 30.61 10.26
N PHE A 42 -7.66 30.63 11.21
CA PHE A 42 -6.38 29.92 11.07
C PHE A 42 -6.57 28.39 11.00
N VAL A 43 -7.39 27.81 11.87
CA VAL A 43 -7.61 26.34 11.85
C VAL A 43 -8.25 25.90 10.54
N SER A 44 -9.23 26.66 10.03
CA SER A 44 -9.91 26.33 8.78
C SER A 44 -8.99 26.40 7.57
N VAL A 45 -8.06 27.37 7.52
CA VAL A 45 -7.02 27.42 6.46
C VAL A 45 -6.12 26.18 6.52
N PHE A 46 -5.67 25.78 7.71
CA PHE A 46 -4.82 24.59 7.88
C PHE A 46 -5.55 23.29 7.50
N MET A 47 -6.82 23.17 7.86
CA MET A 47 -7.66 22.02 7.51
C MET A 47 -7.97 21.97 6.02
N ALA A 48 -8.33 23.10 5.40
CA ALA A 48 -8.55 23.19 3.96
C ALA A 48 -7.30 22.76 3.18
N LEU A 49 -6.13 23.23 3.59
CA LEU A 49 -4.87 22.85 2.97
C LEU A 49 -4.56 21.36 3.17
N ARG A 50 -4.81 20.81 4.36
CA ARG A 50 -4.70 19.35 4.61
C ARG A 50 -5.59 18.56 3.64
N PHE A 51 -6.85 18.97 3.46
CA PHE A 51 -7.77 18.30 2.54
C PHE A 51 -7.35 18.43 1.09
N CYS A 52 -6.92 19.62 0.65
CA CYS A 52 -6.38 19.81 -0.70
C CYS A 52 -5.19 18.88 -0.97
N VAL A 53 -4.26 18.75 -0.01
CA VAL A 53 -3.12 17.82 -0.15
C VAL A 53 -3.58 16.37 -0.24
N ARG A 54 -4.54 15.95 0.59
CA ARG A 54 -5.04 14.56 0.58
C ARG A 54 -5.87 14.21 -0.65
N ILE A 55 -6.64 15.17 -1.18
CA ILE A 55 -7.48 14.96 -2.36
C ILE A 55 -6.66 15.00 -3.64
N PHE A 56 -5.76 15.98 -3.80
CA PHE A 56 -5.09 16.24 -5.07
C PHE A 56 -3.67 15.70 -5.14
N VAL A 57 -2.96 15.57 -4.01
CA VAL A 57 -1.53 15.21 -3.99
C VAL A 57 -1.31 13.77 -3.57
N ALA A 58 -2.11 13.23 -2.65
CA ALA A 58 -1.92 11.88 -2.11
C ALA A 58 -3.24 11.16 -1.70
N PRO A 59 -4.14 10.86 -2.65
CA PRO A 59 -5.28 9.97 -2.39
C PRO A 59 -4.81 8.54 -2.06
N PRO A 60 -5.54 7.74 -1.26
CA PRO A 60 -6.91 7.94 -0.76
C PRO A 60 -7.02 8.65 0.60
N PHE A 61 -8.25 9.08 0.94
CA PHE A 61 -8.62 9.65 2.24
C PHE A 61 -8.51 8.61 3.35
N GLN A 62 -7.94 8.97 4.49
CA GLN A 62 -7.63 8.02 5.56
C GLN A 62 -8.48 8.26 6.80
N THR A 63 -8.55 7.27 7.70
CA THR A 63 -9.33 7.35 8.96
C THR A 63 -8.93 8.54 9.83
N GLU A 64 -7.65 8.91 9.84
CA GLU A 64 -7.14 10.11 10.51
C GLU A 64 -7.76 11.41 9.96
N ASP A 65 -8.01 11.46 8.66
CA ASP A 65 -8.57 12.64 7.98
C ASP A 65 -10.07 12.78 8.29
N TYR A 66 -10.80 11.67 8.43
CA TYR A 66 -12.17 11.67 8.93
C TYR A 66 -12.26 12.12 10.39
N LEU A 67 -11.37 11.64 11.27
CA LEU A 67 -11.33 12.09 12.66
C LEU A 67 -10.97 13.57 12.78
N ALA A 68 -10.03 14.05 11.96
CA ALA A 68 -9.67 15.47 11.90
C ALA A 68 -10.82 16.34 11.38
N LEU A 69 -11.60 15.85 10.40
CA LEU A 69 -12.80 16.53 9.91
C LEU A 69 -13.86 16.65 11.00
N VAL A 70 -14.16 15.55 11.71
CA VAL A 70 -15.13 15.54 12.82
C VAL A 70 -14.65 16.50 13.93
N ALA A 71 -13.38 16.44 14.32
CA ALA A 71 -12.81 17.33 15.32
C ALA A 71 -12.88 18.81 14.90
N TRP A 72 -12.67 19.12 13.62
CA TRP A 72 -12.83 20.48 13.10
C TRP A 72 -14.27 20.97 13.16
N ILE A 73 -15.25 20.14 12.76
CA ILE A 73 -16.69 20.49 12.83
C ILE A 73 -17.11 20.74 14.29
N LEU A 74 -16.68 19.88 15.22
CA LEU A 74 -16.95 20.06 16.65
C LEU A 74 -16.26 21.32 17.20
N SER A 75 -15.07 21.66 16.71
CA SER A 75 -14.38 22.90 17.08
C SER A 75 -15.15 24.15 16.64
N LEU A 76 -15.80 24.13 15.47
CA LEU A 76 -16.66 25.23 15.03
C LEU A 76 -17.82 25.42 16.00
N GLY A 77 -18.50 24.34 16.38
CA GLY A 77 -19.57 24.37 17.39
C GLY A 77 -19.11 24.94 18.73
N TYR A 78 -17.94 24.51 19.22
CA TYR A 78 -17.35 25.03 20.46
C TYR A 78 -17.08 26.55 20.40
N THR A 79 -16.55 27.05 19.28
CA THR A 79 -16.29 28.48 19.11
C THR A 79 -17.56 29.31 18.98
N THR A 80 -18.61 28.78 18.34
CA THR A 80 -19.92 29.44 18.24
C THR A 80 -20.55 29.59 19.63
N ASN A 81 -20.58 28.52 20.43
CA ASN A 81 -21.06 28.55 21.81
C ASN A 81 -20.27 29.55 22.68
N SER A 82 -18.94 29.62 22.47
CA SER A 82 -18.07 30.54 23.22
C SER A 82 -18.30 32.01 22.88
N ILE A 83 -18.71 32.32 21.65
CA ILE A 83 -19.06 33.69 21.20
C ILE A 83 -20.41 34.09 21.77
N GLU A 84 -21.41 33.19 21.73
CA GLU A 84 -22.73 33.43 22.32
C GLU A 84 -22.64 33.69 23.82
N MET A 85 -21.82 32.92 24.54
CA MET A 85 -21.57 33.12 25.97
C MET A 85 -20.97 34.51 26.27
N GLY A 86 -20.11 35.05 25.39
CA GLY A 86 -19.53 36.38 25.54
C GLY A 86 -20.50 37.54 25.24
N LEU A 87 -21.47 37.32 24.35
CA LEU A 87 -22.48 38.32 23.97
C LEU A 87 -23.64 38.41 24.96
N SER A 88 -24.01 37.29 25.60
CA SER A 88 -25.13 37.22 26.55
C SER A 88 -24.75 37.48 28.01
N GLY A 89 -23.59 38.10 28.29
CA GLY A 89 -23.20 38.49 29.65
C GLY A 89 -22.77 37.33 30.57
N GLY A 90 -22.24 36.23 30.00
CA GLY A 90 -21.52 35.19 30.73
C GLY A 90 -22.33 34.29 31.68
N GLY A 91 -23.67 34.34 31.64
CA GLY A 91 -24.49 33.73 32.70
C GLY A 91 -25.67 32.83 32.30
N HIS A 92 -26.06 32.74 31.02
CA HIS A 92 -27.24 31.94 30.65
C HIS A 92 -26.96 30.97 29.49
N HIS A 93 -27.06 29.68 29.82
CA HIS A 93 -26.88 28.49 28.99
C HIS A 93 -25.44 28.02 28.76
N ILE A 94 -24.88 27.38 29.79
CA ILE A 94 -23.72 26.49 29.68
C ILE A 94 -24.17 25.22 28.92
N TYR A 95 -24.01 25.21 27.61
CA TYR A 95 -24.09 23.97 26.83
C TYR A 95 -22.77 23.22 26.96
N ASP A 96 -22.66 22.32 27.94
CA ASP A 96 -21.51 21.42 28.13
C ASP A 96 -21.42 20.29 27.07
N LEU A 97 -22.35 20.22 26.12
CA LEU A 97 -22.29 19.27 25.01
C LEU A 97 -21.38 19.80 23.88
N SER A 98 -20.05 19.62 24.00
CA SER A 98 -19.11 19.43 22.87
C SER A 98 -17.63 19.49 23.26
N ALA A 99 -17.26 20.11 24.39
CA ALA A 99 -15.85 20.31 24.76
C ALA A 99 -15.12 18.98 25.06
N GLU A 100 -15.80 18.00 25.67
CA GLU A 100 -15.21 16.69 26.01
C GLU A 100 -15.01 15.80 24.79
N GLU A 101 -15.99 15.79 23.88
CA GLU A 101 -15.90 15.07 22.62
C GLU A 101 -14.75 15.65 21.79
N LEU A 102 -14.63 16.98 21.71
CA LEU A 102 -13.58 17.69 21.00
C LEU A 102 -12.17 17.39 21.52
N LYS A 103 -11.94 17.41 22.84
CA LYS A 103 -10.65 17.05 23.46
C LYS A 103 -10.29 15.60 23.15
N THR A 104 -11.26 14.70 23.24
CA THR A 104 -11.06 13.26 23.04
C THR A 104 -10.74 12.95 21.58
N PHE A 105 -11.50 13.51 20.64
CA PHE A 105 -11.25 13.35 19.20
C PHE A 105 -9.87 13.91 18.80
N LYS A 106 -9.49 15.11 19.27
CA LYS A 106 -8.14 15.68 19.05
C LYS A 106 -7.03 14.74 19.52
N LYS A 107 -7.12 14.23 20.75
CA LYS A 107 -6.11 13.34 21.34
C LYS A 107 -6.02 12.00 20.60
N LEU A 108 -7.16 11.44 20.19
CA LEU A 108 -7.22 10.23 19.38
C LEU A 108 -6.62 10.44 17.98
N THR A 109 -6.91 11.55 17.32
CA THR A 109 -6.30 11.92 16.03
C THR A 109 -4.78 12.02 16.16
N LEU A 110 -4.27 12.69 17.20
CA LEU A 110 -2.84 12.86 17.43
C LEU A 110 -2.15 11.52 17.73
N LEU A 111 -2.76 10.66 18.55
CA LEU A 111 -2.21 9.34 18.88
C LEU A 111 -2.19 8.39 17.70
N TRP A 112 -3.21 8.43 16.84
CA TRP A 112 -3.23 7.68 15.59
C TRP A 112 -2.12 8.14 14.64
N ILE A 113 -1.93 9.46 14.48
CA ILE A 113 -0.83 10.02 13.69
C ILE A 113 0.53 9.57 14.25
N ILE A 114 0.71 9.60 15.58
CA ILE A 114 1.94 9.12 16.24
C ILE A 114 2.13 7.61 16.04
N MET A 115 1.06 6.81 16.14
CA MET A 115 1.09 5.36 15.87
C MET A 115 1.55 5.05 14.46
N ARG A 116 1.14 5.86 13.48
CA ARG A 116 1.53 5.71 12.08
C ARG A 116 2.96 6.18 11.82
N VAL A 117 3.37 7.30 12.39
CA VAL A 117 4.73 7.87 12.23
C VAL A 117 5.78 6.96 12.88
N PHE A 118 5.46 6.33 14.01
CA PHE A 118 6.39 5.47 14.76
C PHE A 118 5.99 3.99 14.77
N GLY A 119 5.13 3.55 13.84
CA GLY A 119 4.49 2.23 13.76
C GLY A 119 5.41 1.01 13.58
N LEU A 120 6.71 1.19 13.77
CA LEU A 120 7.75 0.17 13.63
C LEU A 120 8.30 -0.28 15.00
N HIS A 121 8.12 0.54 16.04
CA HIS A 121 8.63 0.27 17.38
C HIS A 121 7.54 -0.37 18.24
N LYS A 122 7.64 -1.69 18.45
CA LYS A 122 6.67 -2.48 19.25
C LYS A 122 6.39 -1.87 20.64
N LYS A 123 7.41 -1.28 21.29
CA LYS A 123 7.29 -0.62 22.60
C LYS A 123 6.47 0.67 22.55
N THR A 124 6.64 1.48 21.50
CA THR A 124 5.89 2.72 21.29
C THR A 124 4.45 2.41 20.90
N ILE A 125 4.21 1.40 20.07
CA ILE A 125 2.86 0.94 19.71
C ILE A 125 2.12 0.44 20.96
N ALA A 126 2.77 -0.37 21.81
CA ALA A 126 2.19 -0.82 23.07
C ALA A 126 1.86 0.37 23.99
N GLY A 127 2.77 1.35 24.12
CA GLY A 127 2.53 2.59 24.87
C GLY A 127 1.35 3.41 24.32
N THR A 128 1.24 3.54 23.00
CA THR A 128 0.13 4.26 22.35
C THR A 128 -1.20 3.56 22.56
N TRP A 129 -1.27 2.22 22.44
CA TRP A 129 -2.48 1.45 22.74
C TRP A 129 -2.91 1.58 24.20
N VAL A 130 -1.94 1.51 25.14
CA VAL A 130 -2.20 1.74 26.56
C VAL A 130 -2.77 3.14 26.79
N LEU A 131 -2.23 4.17 26.12
CA LEU A 131 -2.70 5.53 26.26
C LEU A 131 -4.08 5.75 25.63
N ILE A 132 -4.38 5.11 24.49
CA ILE A 132 -5.73 5.13 23.89
C ILE A 132 -6.75 4.49 24.84
N VAL A 133 -6.44 3.32 25.40
CA VAL A 133 -7.32 2.62 26.36
C VAL A 133 -7.48 3.43 27.64
N ALA A 134 -6.41 4.04 28.16
CA ALA A 134 -6.47 4.90 29.33
C ALA A 134 -7.30 6.16 29.07
N LEU A 135 -7.15 6.78 27.89
CA LEU A 135 -7.94 7.93 27.45
C LEU A 135 -9.43 7.59 27.38
N THR A 136 -9.79 6.50 26.72
CA THR A 136 -11.21 6.09 26.63
C THR A 136 -11.78 5.67 27.98
N ALA A 137 -10.99 5.03 28.83
CA ALA A 137 -11.40 4.58 30.15
C ALA A 137 -11.62 5.71 31.16
N TYR A 138 -10.94 6.87 31.03
CA TYR A 138 -11.19 8.03 31.91
C TYR A 138 -12.29 8.96 31.35
N THR A 139 -12.36 9.19 30.03
CA THR A 139 -13.36 10.10 29.46
C THR A 139 -14.77 9.55 29.63
N LEU A 140 -14.97 8.24 29.44
CA LEU A 140 -16.31 7.64 29.44
C LEU A 140 -17.00 7.77 30.81
N PRO A 141 -16.37 7.46 31.97
CA PRO A 141 -16.97 7.68 33.28
C PRO A 141 -17.20 9.15 33.63
N ILE A 142 -16.28 10.06 33.27
CA ILE A 142 -16.46 11.50 33.53
C ILE A 142 -17.63 12.05 32.72
N LEU A 143 -17.82 11.59 31.48
CA LEU A 143 -18.98 11.93 30.67
C LEU A 143 -20.29 11.49 31.36
N PHE A 144 -20.33 10.28 31.92
CA PHE A 144 -21.49 9.82 32.68
C PHE A 144 -21.73 10.64 33.96
N LEU A 145 -20.69 11.01 34.69
CA LEU A 145 -20.83 11.86 35.89
C LEU A 145 -21.33 13.28 35.54
N LYS A 146 -20.85 13.85 34.42
CA LYS A 146 -21.31 15.14 33.89
C LYS A 146 -22.75 15.08 33.35
N ALA A 147 -23.18 13.97 32.75
CA ALA A 147 -24.55 13.79 32.29
C ALA A 147 -25.57 13.68 33.45
N PHE A 148 -25.12 13.23 34.63
CA PHE A 148 -25.96 13.01 35.82
C PHE A 148 -25.46 13.82 37.04
N VAL A 149 -25.11 15.09 36.82
CA VAL A 149 -24.56 15.98 37.87
C VAL A 149 -25.53 16.17 39.03
N CYS A 150 -26.83 16.29 38.75
CA CYS A 150 -27.88 16.44 39.75
C CYS A 150 -28.85 15.26 39.72
N ARG A 151 -29.37 14.87 40.89
CA ARG A 151 -30.44 13.89 41.02
C ARG A 151 -31.68 14.55 41.68
N PRO A 152 -32.83 14.63 40.98
CA PRO A 152 -33.05 14.43 39.55
C PRO A 152 -32.37 15.51 38.68
N VAL A 153 -32.07 15.18 37.41
CA VAL A 153 -31.42 16.09 36.45
C VAL A 153 -32.24 17.39 36.27
N ALA A 154 -33.56 17.32 36.46
CA ALA A 154 -34.46 18.45 36.31
C ALA A 154 -34.17 19.65 37.21
N GLY A 155 -33.70 19.43 38.45
CA GLY A 155 -33.36 20.57 39.31
C GLY A 155 -31.96 21.13 39.09
N TYR A 156 -31.34 20.83 37.94
CA TYR A 156 -30.22 21.62 37.41
C TYR A 156 -30.72 22.93 36.78
N TRP A 157 -31.88 22.91 36.11
CA TRP A 157 -32.46 24.08 35.44
C TRP A 157 -33.67 24.68 36.15
N ASP A 158 -34.32 23.92 37.03
CA ASP A 158 -35.47 24.39 37.81
C ASP A 158 -35.12 24.49 39.31
N PRO A 159 -34.90 25.72 39.84
CA PRO A 159 -34.59 25.92 41.24
C PRO A 159 -35.75 25.60 42.19
N ALA A 160 -36.96 25.32 41.68
CA ALA A 160 -38.11 24.91 42.50
C ALA A 160 -38.06 23.41 42.88
N VAL A 161 -37.18 22.62 42.26
CA VAL A 161 -37.05 21.17 42.51
C VAL A 161 -35.97 20.93 43.56
N GLN A 162 -36.31 20.23 44.64
CA GLN A 162 -35.35 19.85 45.68
C GLN A 162 -34.34 18.83 45.13
N THR A 163 -33.06 19.20 45.03
CA THR A 163 -32.01 18.38 44.40
C THR A 163 -30.79 18.17 45.28
N SER A 164 -30.13 17.03 45.03
CA SER A 164 -28.76 16.77 45.49
C SER A 164 -27.86 16.72 44.26
N CYS A 165 -26.89 17.63 44.18
CA CYS A 165 -25.93 17.72 43.08
C CYS A 165 -24.53 17.35 43.56
N TYR A 166 -23.73 16.75 42.68
CA TYR A 166 -22.30 16.54 42.92
C TYR A 166 -21.54 17.86 42.89
N ASP A 167 -20.41 17.91 43.61
CA ASP A 167 -19.52 19.07 43.62
C ASP A 167 -18.91 19.29 42.22
N GLN A 168 -19.45 20.28 41.52
CA GLN A 168 -19.04 20.65 40.17
C GLN A 168 -17.59 21.10 40.12
N GLN A 169 -17.11 21.80 41.14
CA GLN A 169 -15.74 22.33 41.18
C GLN A 169 -14.71 21.21 41.33
N ALA A 170 -14.98 20.25 42.23
CA ALA A 170 -14.15 19.06 42.37
C ALA A 170 -14.07 18.26 41.05
N MET A 171 -15.19 18.16 40.34
CA MET A 171 -15.27 17.49 39.03
C MET A 171 -14.47 18.23 37.94
N PHE A 172 -14.55 19.57 37.89
CA PHE A 172 -13.77 20.39 36.94
C PHE A 172 -12.26 20.33 37.20
N VAL A 173 -11.84 20.33 38.46
CA VAL A 173 -10.43 20.18 38.85
C VAL A 173 -9.90 18.81 38.43
N ALA A 174 -10.65 17.74 38.71
CA ALA A 174 -10.27 16.37 38.36
C ALA A 174 -10.13 16.18 36.84
N ASP A 175 -11.10 16.72 36.08
CA ASP A 175 -11.11 16.66 34.61
C ASP A 175 -9.95 17.45 33.98
N THR A 176 -9.70 18.67 34.47
CA THR A 176 -8.61 19.52 33.97
C THR A 176 -7.24 18.92 34.33
N ALA A 177 -7.11 18.31 35.51
CA ALA A 177 -5.88 17.62 35.93
C ALA A 177 -5.62 16.37 35.09
N ALA A 178 -6.64 15.53 34.86
CA ALA A 178 -6.54 14.36 33.98
C ALA A 178 -6.16 14.76 32.55
N SER A 179 -6.76 15.83 32.02
CA SER A 179 -6.40 16.34 30.70
C SER A 179 -4.94 16.78 30.62
N ALA A 180 -4.44 17.55 31.59
CA ALA A 180 -3.05 17.99 31.62
C ALA A 180 -2.06 16.81 31.71
N ILE A 181 -2.35 15.81 32.55
CA ILE A 181 -1.52 14.59 32.67
C ILE A 181 -1.44 13.85 31.33
N THR A 182 -2.58 13.69 30.66
CA THR A 182 -2.62 13.00 29.36
C THR A 182 -1.90 13.78 28.26
N ASP A 183 -1.96 15.11 28.25
CA ASP A 183 -1.23 15.94 27.29
C ASP A 183 0.29 15.82 27.47
N VAL A 184 0.77 15.78 28.73
CA VAL A 184 2.19 15.52 29.05
C VAL A 184 2.59 14.11 28.62
N ALA A 185 1.75 13.10 28.87
CA ALA A 185 2.03 11.72 28.46
C ALA A 185 2.15 11.58 26.93
N ILE A 186 1.26 12.22 26.17
CA ILE A 186 1.31 12.23 24.69
C ILE A 186 2.58 12.94 24.21
N LEU A 187 2.97 14.06 24.83
CA LEU A 187 4.18 14.81 24.49
C LEU A 187 5.45 14.02 24.80
N CYS A 188 5.48 13.27 25.91
CA CYS A 188 6.63 12.48 26.32
C CYS A 188 6.80 11.18 25.52
N LEU A 189 5.72 10.64 24.95
CA LEU A 189 5.73 9.39 24.20
C LEU A 189 6.79 9.34 23.06
N PRO A 190 6.95 10.37 22.21
CA PRO A 190 7.98 10.40 21.18
C PRO A 190 9.38 10.77 21.69
N ILE A 191 9.56 11.25 22.93
CA ILE A 191 10.85 11.79 23.41
C ILE A 191 11.93 10.71 23.56
N PRO A 192 11.68 9.53 24.18
CA PRO A 192 12.67 8.46 24.24
C PRO A 192 13.09 7.97 22.85
N VAL A 193 12.13 7.92 21.92
CA VAL A 193 12.35 7.49 20.52
C VAL A 193 13.15 8.56 19.76
N ALA A 194 12.85 9.84 19.97
CA ALA A 194 13.59 10.95 19.38
C ALA A 194 15.01 11.08 19.96
N GLY A 195 15.20 10.73 21.24
CA GLY A 195 16.49 10.71 21.91
C GLY A 195 17.43 9.61 21.40
N THR A 196 16.88 8.49 20.91
CA THR A 196 17.63 7.41 20.27
C THR A 196 17.93 7.66 18.78
N LEU A 197 17.42 8.76 18.21
CA LEU A 197 17.44 9.03 16.77
C LEU A 197 18.49 10.11 16.42
N ARG A 198 19.67 9.72 15.92
CA ARG A 198 20.74 10.65 15.51
C ARG A 198 20.47 11.23 14.11
N MET A 199 19.54 12.17 14.04
CA MET A 199 19.16 12.85 12.79
C MET A 199 20.10 14.02 12.42
N PRO A 200 20.38 14.26 11.12
CA PRO A 200 21.04 15.49 10.66
C PRO A 200 20.20 16.73 11.02
N TRP A 201 20.88 17.86 11.28
CA TRP A 201 20.30 19.04 11.93
C TRP A 201 19.04 19.60 11.24
N SER A 202 18.95 19.50 9.91
CA SER A 202 17.80 19.93 9.12
C SER A 202 16.55 19.06 9.32
N LYS A 203 16.70 17.75 9.51
CA LYS A 203 15.58 16.84 9.84
C LYS A 203 15.23 16.92 11.32
N ARG A 204 16.23 17.11 12.17
CA ARG A 204 16.06 17.31 13.62
C ARG A 204 15.26 18.58 13.93
N LEU A 205 15.50 19.68 13.19
CA LEU A 205 14.73 20.91 13.35
C LEU A 205 13.24 20.72 13.06
N LYS A 206 12.87 19.86 12.10
CA LYS A 206 11.46 19.55 11.78
C LYS A 206 10.76 18.77 12.89
N VAL A 207 11.45 17.78 13.46
CA VAL A 207 10.93 16.99 14.59
C VAL A 207 10.83 17.87 15.84
N ILE A 208 11.82 18.72 16.11
CA ILE A 208 11.78 19.71 17.19
C ILE A 208 10.64 20.71 16.98
N ALA A 209 10.39 21.16 15.75
CA ALA A 209 9.27 22.05 15.45
C ALA A 209 7.90 21.39 15.69
N MET A 210 7.73 20.12 15.27
CA MET A 210 6.49 19.36 15.52
C MET A 210 6.29 19.03 17.01
N LEU A 211 7.36 18.68 17.73
CA LEU A 211 7.30 18.41 19.16
C LEU A 211 7.11 19.71 19.97
N GLY A 212 7.76 20.79 19.55
CA GLY A 212 7.67 22.11 20.17
C GLY A 212 6.29 22.73 20.04
N SER A 213 5.62 22.58 18.89
CA SER A 213 4.23 23.02 18.74
C SER A 213 3.27 22.22 19.64
N GLY A 214 3.52 20.92 19.83
CA GLY A 214 2.83 20.10 20.83
C GLY A 214 3.06 20.59 22.26
N GLY A 215 4.28 20.98 22.61
CA GLY A 215 4.63 21.51 23.93
C GLY A 215 3.92 22.82 24.30
N ILE A 216 3.67 23.70 23.32
CA ILE A 216 2.89 24.94 23.54
C ILE A 216 1.44 24.60 23.91
N ALA A 217 0.84 23.61 23.25
CA ALA A 217 -0.51 23.15 23.60
C ALA A 217 -0.56 22.55 25.02
N THR A 218 0.46 21.79 25.42
CA THR A 218 0.57 21.25 26.78
C THR A 218 0.75 22.35 27.83
N ALA A 219 1.52 23.40 27.53
CA ALA A 219 1.68 24.55 28.41
C ALA A 219 0.35 25.30 28.64
N ALA A 220 -0.48 25.46 27.59
CA ALA A 220 -1.82 26.03 27.72
C ALA A 220 -2.73 25.16 28.62
N SER A 221 -2.64 23.83 28.50
CA SER A 221 -3.38 22.88 29.36
C SER A 221 -2.99 22.99 30.84
N VAL A 222 -1.69 23.10 31.13
CA VAL A 222 -1.16 23.30 32.50
C VAL A 222 -1.57 24.67 33.07
N ALA A 223 -1.48 25.74 32.28
CA ALA A 223 -1.94 27.05 32.70
C ALA A 223 -3.45 27.05 33.02
N ARG A 224 -4.25 26.24 32.33
CA ARG A 224 -5.68 26.07 32.64
C ARG A 224 -5.89 25.39 33.98
N LEU A 225 -5.11 24.36 34.29
CA LEU A 225 -5.16 23.69 35.59
C LEU A 225 -4.83 24.67 36.73
N VAL A 226 -3.80 25.51 36.57
CA VAL A 226 -3.43 26.52 37.57
C VAL A 226 -4.57 27.53 37.77
N LEU A 227 -5.21 27.98 36.69
CA LEU A 227 -6.34 28.91 36.77
C LEU A 227 -7.52 28.30 37.52
N VAL A 228 -7.89 27.06 37.22
CA VAL A 228 -9.00 26.36 37.91
C VAL A 228 -8.72 26.18 39.41
N VAL A 229 -7.47 25.91 39.80
CA VAL A 229 -7.08 25.81 41.20
C VAL A 229 -7.09 27.20 41.88
N ALA A 230 -6.76 28.27 41.15
CA ALA A 230 -6.80 29.64 41.65
C ALA A 230 -8.23 30.17 41.86
N ILE A 231 -9.20 29.74 41.04
CA ILE A 231 -10.64 30.06 41.18
C ILE A 231 -11.18 29.67 42.57
N LYS A 232 -10.59 28.65 43.20
CA LYS A 232 -10.94 28.24 44.58
C LYS A 232 -10.74 29.37 45.61
N SER A 233 -10.01 30.43 45.26
CA SER A 233 -9.66 31.55 46.14
C SER A 233 -10.24 32.91 45.71
N SER A 234 -10.83 33.05 44.52
CA SER A 234 -11.35 34.33 43.98
C SER A 234 -12.89 34.37 43.94
N GLY A 235 -13.46 35.57 44.15
CA GLY A 235 -14.91 35.77 44.26
C GLY A 235 -15.68 36.03 42.95
N ASP A 236 -14.98 36.15 41.81
CA ASP A 236 -15.56 36.59 40.52
C ASP A 236 -15.58 35.47 39.47
N LEU A 237 -16.57 34.58 39.57
CA LEU A 237 -16.72 33.38 38.74
C LEU A 237 -16.81 33.68 37.23
N SER A 238 -17.42 34.80 36.84
CA SER A 238 -17.69 35.15 35.44
C SER A 238 -16.43 35.53 34.65
N VAL A 239 -15.52 36.29 35.25
CA VAL A 239 -14.26 36.74 34.62
C VAL A 239 -13.30 35.55 34.43
N ASP A 240 -13.23 34.68 35.43
CA ASP A 240 -12.35 33.51 35.39
C ASP A 240 -12.85 32.45 34.40
N LEU A 241 -14.16 32.36 34.15
CA LEU A 241 -14.74 31.50 33.11
C LEU A 241 -14.35 31.95 31.69
N ILE A 242 -14.29 33.26 31.42
CA ILE A 242 -13.85 33.78 30.10
C ILE A 242 -12.37 33.47 29.86
N ARG A 243 -11.53 33.64 30.89
CA ARG A 243 -10.09 33.29 30.83
C ARG A 243 -9.88 31.80 30.61
N PHE A 244 -10.69 30.96 31.28
CA PHE A 244 -10.68 29.51 31.10
C PHE A 244 -11.02 29.13 29.64
N ASN A 245 -12.04 29.76 29.05
CA ASN A 245 -12.47 29.50 27.68
C ASN A 245 -11.45 29.96 26.62
N LEU A 246 -10.83 31.13 26.81
CA LEU A 246 -9.73 31.60 25.95
C LEU A 246 -8.58 30.59 25.87
N LEU A 247 -8.20 30.05 27.02
CA LEU A 247 -7.15 29.04 27.11
C LEU A 247 -7.62 27.68 26.57
N GLY A 248 -8.93 27.38 26.70
CA GLY A 248 -9.67 26.32 26.02
C GLY A 248 -9.47 26.32 24.51
N THR A 249 -9.85 27.43 23.88
CA THR A 249 -9.74 27.64 22.44
C THR A 249 -8.30 27.53 21.97
N ALA A 250 -7.35 28.17 22.66
CA ALA A 250 -5.94 28.11 22.28
C ALA A 250 -5.42 26.67 22.22
N GLU A 251 -5.74 25.84 23.22
CA GLU A 251 -5.27 24.46 23.28
C GLU A 251 -5.88 23.56 22.18
N VAL A 252 -7.16 23.74 21.86
CA VAL A 252 -7.83 23.02 20.77
C VAL A 252 -7.27 23.44 19.42
N SER A 253 -7.20 24.75 19.17
CA SER A 253 -6.77 25.30 17.88
C SER A 253 -5.32 24.96 17.57
N ILE A 254 -4.41 25.11 18.54
CA ILE A 254 -3.01 24.73 18.37
C ILE A 254 -2.89 23.21 18.14
N GLY A 255 -3.68 22.40 18.85
CA GLY A 255 -3.71 20.95 18.67
C GLY A 255 -4.15 20.51 17.27
N LEU A 256 -5.21 21.13 16.72
CA LEU A 256 -5.68 20.86 15.36
C LEU A 256 -4.67 21.33 14.30
N MET A 257 -4.05 22.49 14.49
CA MET A 257 -2.98 22.95 13.60
C MET A 257 -1.78 21.98 13.62
N CYS A 258 -1.38 21.50 14.80
CA CYS A 258 -0.32 20.50 14.95
C CYS A 258 -0.65 19.20 14.22
N ALA A 259 -1.89 18.72 14.32
CA ALA A 259 -2.34 17.52 13.60
C ALA A 259 -2.24 17.68 12.07
N CYS A 260 -2.29 18.91 11.56
CA CYS A 260 -2.17 19.19 10.12
C CYS A 260 -0.71 19.20 9.61
N LEU A 261 0.28 19.49 10.46
CA LEU A 261 1.69 19.68 10.07
C LEU A 261 2.32 18.54 9.23
N PRO A 262 1.99 17.25 9.45
CA PRO A 262 2.50 16.17 8.60
C PRO A 262 2.10 16.32 7.12
N ALA A 263 0.89 16.81 6.83
CA ALA A 263 0.42 17.03 5.46
C ALA A 263 1.14 18.22 4.79
N PHE A 264 1.48 19.26 5.56
CA PHE A 264 2.27 20.39 5.09
C PHE A 264 3.69 19.99 4.68
N ASN A 265 4.35 19.13 5.47
CA ASN A 265 5.69 18.65 5.14
C ASN A 265 5.71 17.87 3.81
N LEU A 266 4.65 17.09 3.54
CA LEU A 266 4.48 16.38 2.27
C LEU A 266 4.36 17.36 1.08
N LEU A 267 3.58 18.42 1.24
CA LEU A 267 3.42 19.46 0.22
C LEU A 267 4.72 20.24 -0.02
N TYR A 268 5.41 20.63 1.05
CA TYR A 268 6.66 21.38 0.99
C TYR A 268 7.74 20.62 0.20
N HIS A 269 7.87 19.32 0.42
CA HIS A 269 8.85 18.49 -0.28
C HIS A 269 8.53 18.33 -1.78
N ARG A 270 7.26 18.33 -2.17
CA ARG A 270 6.83 18.22 -3.58
C ARG A 270 6.97 19.54 -4.34
N LEU A 271 6.71 20.67 -3.69
CA LEU A 271 6.76 22.00 -4.32
C LEU A 271 8.17 22.58 -4.40
N PHE A 272 8.98 22.45 -3.35
CA PHE A 272 10.26 23.15 -3.25
C PHE A 272 11.50 22.28 -3.54
N CYS A 273 11.38 20.94 -3.57
CA CYS A 273 12.48 20.05 -4.00
C CYS A 273 12.36 19.58 -5.45
N ARG A 274 11.50 20.21 -6.25
CA ARG A 274 11.49 20.03 -7.71
C ARG A 274 12.64 20.88 -8.27
N SER A 275 13.80 20.26 -8.49
CA SER A 275 14.90 20.93 -9.18
C SER A 275 14.43 21.33 -10.60
N PRO A 276 14.78 22.52 -11.12
CA PRO A 276 14.39 22.94 -12.46
C PRO A 276 15.02 22.00 -13.49
N GLU A 277 14.21 21.48 -14.42
CA GLU A 277 14.68 20.87 -15.65
C GLU A 277 15.62 21.86 -16.34
N SER A 278 16.92 21.57 -16.35
CA SER A 278 17.89 22.29 -17.16
C SER A 278 17.70 21.86 -18.62
N SER A 279 16.89 22.65 -19.33
CA SER A 279 16.86 22.74 -20.79
C SER A 279 18.28 22.95 -21.33
N HIS A 280 18.85 21.97 -22.02
CA HIS A 280 19.76 22.14 -23.17
C HIS A 280 20.25 20.78 -23.69
N ALA A 281 19.71 20.34 -24.83
CA ALA A 281 20.46 19.88 -26.00
C ALA A 281 19.49 19.25 -27.01
N SER A 282 18.96 20.11 -27.89
CA SER A 282 18.36 19.72 -29.15
C SER A 282 19.36 18.98 -30.03
N GLY A 283 19.22 17.66 -30.13
CA GLY A 283 19.86 16.83 -31.15
C GLY A 283 18.79 16.24 -32.05
N GLY A 284 18.39 16.98 -33.09
CA GLY A 284 17.41 16.52 -34.06
C GLY A 284 17.93 15.32 -34.85
N SER A 285 17.16 14.25 -34.88
CA SER A 285 17.34 13.16 -35.85
C SER A 285 16.14 13.13 -36.77
N ARG A 286 16.39 13.55 -38.01
CA ARG A 286 15.43 13.56 -39.12
C ARG A 286 15.03 12.13 -39.48
N ILE A 287 13.73 11.93 -39.63
CA ILE A 287 13.14 10.80 -40.35
C ILE A 287 13.58 10.91 -41.80
N ILE A 288 14.32 9.92 -42.30
CA ILE A 288 14.50 9.69 -43.73
C ILE A 288 13.79 8.38 -44.02
N GLU A 289 12.59 8.48 -44.58
CA GLU A 289 11.97 7.40 -45.33
C GLU A 289 12.81 7.14 -46.59
N LEU A 290 13.12 5.87 -46.84
CA LEU A 290 13.61 5.43 -48.15
C LEU A 290 12.79 4.24 -48.60
N LYS A 291 11.75 4.54 -49.40
CA LYS A 291 11.14 3.60 -50.33
C LYS A 291 12.10 3.41 -51.50
N HIS A 292 12.52 2.19 -51.76
CA HIS A 292 12.82 1.76 -53.12
C HIS A 292 12.37 0.32 -53.35
N ALA A 293 11.65 0.15 -54.44
CA ALA A 293 11.13 -1.09 -54.97
C ALA A 293 12.21 -1.90 -55.70
N LEU A 294 11.96 -3.22 -55.79
CA LEU A 294 12.45 -4.29 -56.68
C LEU A 294 12.48 -5.55 -55.79
N GLY A 295 11.94 -6.72 -56.11
CA GLY A 295 11.53 -7.35 -57.34
C GLY A 295 11.51 -8.85 -57.03
N SER A 296 10.64 -9.59 -57.70
CA SER A 296 10.50 -11.05 -57.67
C SER A 296 11.84 -11.82 -57.67
N GLY A 297 11.93 -12.90 -56.89
CA GLY A 297 12.91 -13.98 -57.10
C GLY A 297 13.53 -14.54 -55.82
N SER A 298 13.22 -15.79 -55.49
CA SER A 298 13.81 -16.57 -54.39
C SER A 298 15.34 -16.61 -54.41
N THR A 299 15.98 -16.56 -53.23
CA THR A 299 17.11 -17.42 -52.80
C THR A 299 17.63 -16.95 -51.43
N ALA A 300 17.30 -17.68 -50.35
CA ALA A 300 17.92 -17.45 -49.05
C ALA A 300 19.30 -18.11 -49.03
N THR A 301 20.33 -17.28 -48.94
CA THR A 301 21.75 -17.66 -48.79
C THR A 301 22.03 -17.94 -47.33
N LEU A 302 22.52 -19.16 -47.05
CA LEU A 302 22.98 -19.62 -45.74
C LEU A 302 24.29 -18.89 -45.38
N ARG A 303 24.25 -17.96 -44.42
CA ARG A 303 25.45 -17.32 -43.85
C ARG A 303 25.77 -17.95 -42.49
N ILE A 304 26.75 -18.83 -42.47
CA ILE A 304 27.38 -19.34 -41.25
C ILE A 304 28.34 -18.26 -40.75
N VAL A 305 28.10 -17.73 -39.56
CA VAL A 305 29.08 -16.94 -38.81
C VAL A 305 29.74 -17.89 -37.81
N ALA A 306 31.01 -18.19 -38.06
CA ALA A 306 31.87 -18.95 -37.15
C ALA A 306 32.27 -18.07 -35.96
N GLY A 307 32.20 -18.62 -34.75
CA GLY A 307 32.72 -18.00 -33.53
C GLY A 307 32.27 -18.73 -32.26
N GLU A 308 33.22 -19.50 -31.70
CA GLU A 308 33.26 -20.17 -30.40
C GLU A 308 32.59 -21.55 -30.25
N LEU A 309 33.48 -22.55 -30.17
CA LEU A 309 33.27 -23.96 -29.85
C LEU A 309 32.85 -24.14 -28.38
N ASP A 310 31.66 -24.71 -28.18
CA ASP A 310 31.43 -25.89 -27.35
C ASP A 310 29.94 -26.26 -27.47
N THR A 311 29.57 -26.84 -28.61
CA THR A 311 28.21 -27.33 -28.84
C THR A 311 28.26 -28.86 -28.85
N TYR A 312 28.01 -29.47 -27.69
CA TYR A 312 27.50 -30.83 -27.65
C TYR A 312 26.16 -30.82 -28.40
N LEU A 313 26.16 -31.37 -29.61
CA LEU A 313 24.99 -31.51 -30.46
C LEU A 313 24.11 -32.63 -29.89
N MET A 314 23.37 -32.36 -28.81
CA MET A 314 22.23 -33.17 -28.42
C MET A 314 21.07 -32.81 -29.35
N ILE A 315 20.94 -33.56 -30.46
CA ILE A 315 19.73 -33.58 -31.26
C ILE A 315 18.66 -34.28 -30.40
N VAL A 316 17.93 -33.50 -29.60
CA VAL A 316 16.66 -33.97 -29.04
C VAL A 316 15.65 -33.84 -30.17
N MET A 317 15.41 -34.97 -30.86
CA MET A 317 14.22 -35.11 -31.68
C MET A 317 13.03 -35.12 -30.73
N ASP A 318 12.42 -33.96 -30.49
CA ASP A 318 11.09 -33.87 -29.91
C ASP A 318 10.10 -34.53 -30.88
N HIS A 319 9.94 -35.84 -30.75
CA HIS A 319 8.78 -36.55 -31.26
C HIS A 319 7.56 -36.17 -30.40
N VAL A 320 7.13 -34.91 -30.48
CA VAL A 320 5.79 -34.52 -30.07
C VAL A 320 4.89 -34.86 -31.24
N SER A 321 4.35 -36.09 -31.21
CA SER A 321 3.19 -36.46 -32.02
C SER A 321 2.11 -35.39 -31.82
N PRO A 322 1.60 -34.74 -32.87
CA PRO A 322 0.48 -33.83 -32.72
C PRO A 322 -0.74 -34.69 -32.39
N GLY A 323 -1.07 -34.81 -31.10
CA GLY A 323 -2.42 -35.18 -30.69
C GLY A 323 -3.39 -34.17 -31.34
N PRO A 324 -4.60 -34.60 -31.73
CA PRO A 324 -5.52 -33.73 -32.44
C PRO A 324 -5.83 -32.51 -31.57
N SER A 325 -5.35 -31.33 -32.00
CA SER A 325 -5.82 -30.06 -31.47
C SER A 325 -7.34 -30.03 -31.59
N ALA A 326 -8.04 -29.52 -30.56
CA ALA A 326 -9.47 -29.23 -30.67
C ALA A 326 -9.70 -28.47 -31.99
N SER A 327 -10.44 -29.09 -32.91
CA SER A 327 -10.71 -28.52 -34.23
C SER A 327 -11.42 -27.18 -34.03
N LEU A 328 -10.90 -26.12 -34.67
CA LEU A 328 -11.55 -24.81 -34.71
C LEU A 328 -13.02 -24.99 -35.11
N ALA A 329 -13.94 -24.36 -34.38
CA ALA A 329 -15.35 -24.43 -34.73
C ALA A 329 -15.57 -23.86 -36.13
N TRP A 330 -16.32 -24.56 -36.97
CA TRP A 330 -16.72 -24.09 -38.31
C TRP A 330 -17.48 -22.76 -38.29
N TYR A 331 -18.07 -22.43 -37.14
CA TYR A 331 -18.72 -21.15 -36.87
C TYR A 331 -18.29 -20.62 -35.48
N PRO A 332 -17.31 -19.70 -35.40
CA PRO A 332 -16.92 -19.10 -34.12
C PRO A 332 -18.11 -18.45 -33.43
N PRO A 333 -18.13 -18.33 -32.09
CA PRO A 333 -19.21 -17.65 -31.37
C PRO A 333 -19.42 -16.23 -31.93
N PRO A 334 -20.66 -15.71 -31.95
CA PRO A 334 -20.93 -14.37 -32.46
C PRO A 334 -20.25 -13.34 -31.55
N LEU A 335 -19.05 -12.91 -31.94
CA LEU A 335 -18.39 -11.75 -31.35
C LEU A 335 -19.15 -10.53 -31.87
N VAL A 336 -19.73 -9.75 -30.97
CA VAL A 336 -20.21 -8.40 -31.33
C VAL A 336 -18.98 -7.59 -31.77
N ASP A 337 -19.10 -6.63 -32.69
CA ASP A 337 -17.95 -5.92 -33.29
C ASP A 337 -16.90 -5.45 -32.24
N ASP A 338 -17.35 -5.04 -31.06
CA ASP A 338 -16.49 -4.63 -29.95
C ASP A 338 -15.73 -5.81 -29.29
N ASP A 339 -16.33 -7.00 -29.19
CA ASP A 339 -15.71 -8.21 -28.64
C ASP A 339 -14.60 -8.74 -29.55
N GLY A 340 -14.82 -8.69 -30.88
CA GLY A 340 -13.81 -9.11 -31.87
C GLY A 340 -12.55 -8.24 -31.80
N MET A 341 -12.73 -6.93 -31.66
CA MET A 341 -11.61 -6.00 -31.46
C MET A 341 -10.86 -6.25 -30.15
N LEU A 342 -11.57 -6.57 -29.06
CA LEU A 342 -10.96 -6.88 -27.77
C LEU A 342 -10.20 -8.22 -27.80
N LEU A 343 -10.71 -9.23 -28.50
CA LEU A 343 -10.01 -10.51 -28.68
C LEU A 343 -8.74 -10.35 -29.52
N ALA A 344 -8.80 -9.59 -30.62
CA ALA A 344 -7.62 -9.25 -31.42
C ALA A 344 -6.60 -8.44 -30.60
N TYR A 345 -7.08 -7.51 -29.77
CA TYR A 345 -6.22 -6.77 -28.85
C TYR A 345 -5.54 -7.68 -27.83
N TYR A 346 -6.25 -8.65 -27.27
CA TYR A 346 -5.67 -9.67 -26.40
C TYR A 346 -4.57 -10.46 -27.11
N GLU A 347 -4.83 -10.97 -28.32
CA GLU A 347 -3.83 -11.75 -29.08
C GLU A 347 -2.56 -10.95 -29.37
N HIS A 348 -2.70 -9.69 -29.80
CA HIS A 348 -1.56 -8.89 -30.28
C HIS A 348 -0.84 -8.10 -29.19
N THR A 349 -1.50 -7.81 -28.07
CA THR A 349 -0.95 -6.96 -27.00
C THR A 349 -0.79 -7.71 -25.68
N ILE A 350 -1.86 -8.34 -25.18
CA ILE A 350 -1.86 -8.94 -23.84
C ILE A 350 -1.08 -10.27 -23.83
N ALA A 351 -1.37 -11.21 -24.73
CA ALA A 351 -0.72 -12.51 -24.74
C ALA A 351 0.82 -12.40 -24.89
N PRO A 352 1.39 -11.54 -25.76
CA PRO A 352 2.84 -11.33 -25.83
C PRO A 352 3.42 -10.61 -24.60
N MET A 353 2.62 -9.88 -23.83
CA MET A 353 3.06 -9.20 -22.60
C MET A 353 3.26 -10.17 -21.43
N CYS A 354 2.64 -11.35 -21.50
CA CYS A 354 2.60 -12.33 -20.42
C CYS A 354 3.54 -13.53 -20.63
N SER A 355 4.27 -13.56 -21.74
CA SER A 355 5.25 -14.60 -22.05
C SER A 355 6.49 -13.98 -22.66
N THR A 356 7.68 -14.40 -22.23
CA THR A 356 8.94 -13.96 -22.84
C THR A 356 9.27 -14.70 -24.14
N THR A 357 8.59 -15.81 -24.43
CA THR A 357 8.72 -16.58 -25.67
C THR A 357 7.53 -16.34 -26.60
N ARG A 358 7.75 -16.48 -27.91
CA ARG A 358 6.74 -16.30 -28.97
C ARG A 358 6.21 -17.62 -29.52
N ALA A 359 7.08 -18.52 -29.98
CA ALA A 359 6.65 -19.78 -30.60
C ALA A 359 5.98 -20.72 -29.60
N SER A 360 6.33 -20.60 -28.33
CA SER A 360 5.79 -21.39 -27.21
C SER A 360 4.86 -20.57 -26.29
N ASN A 361 4.30 -19.47 -26.78
CA ASN A 361 3.41 -18.63 -25.98
C ASN A 361 2.06 -19.34 -25.74
N GLY A 362 1.89 -19.97 -24.58
CA GLY A 362 0.66 -20.70 -24.24
C GLY A 362 -0.61 -19.84 -24.16
N PHE A 363 -0.49 -18.55 -23.84
CA PHE A 363 -1.61 -17.60 -23.87
C PHE A 363 -2.19 -17.39 -25.27
N ARG A 364 -1.36 -17.61 -26.30
CA ARG A 364 -1.78 -17.56 -27.71
C ARG A 364 -2.05 -18.96 -28.25
N CYS A 365 -1.17 -19.92 -28.00
CA CYS A 365 -1.20 -21.24 -28.61
C CYS A 365 -2.18 -22.22 -27.96
N HIS A 366 -2.59 -22.00 -26.70
CA HIS A 366 -3.54 -22.87 -26.00
C HIS A 366 -4.85 -22.14 -25.72
N ILE A 367 -4.78 -20.97 -25.08
CA ILE A 367 -5.97 -20.25 -24.63
C ILE A 367 -6.85 -19.75 -25.78
N ILE A 368 -6.29 -19.19 -26.86
CA ILE A 368 -7.09 -18.70 -27.98
C ILE A 368 -7.83 -19.85 -28.68
N PRO A 369 -7.17 -20.98 -29.03
CA PRO A 369 -7.88 -22.14 -29.55
C PRO A 369 -9.00 -22.66 -28.64
N MET A 370 -8.80 -22.66 -27.32
CA MET A 370 -9.87 -23.04 -26.37
C MET A 370 -11.09 -22.14 -26.51
N VAL A 371 -10.91 -20.83 -26.63
CA VAL A 371 -12.03 -19.88 -26.78
C VAL A 371 -12.76 -20.02 -28.12
N LEU A 372 -12.08 -20.54 -29.13
CA LEU A 372 -12.59 -20.70 -30.49
C LEU A 372 -13.08 -22.14 -30.80
N SER A 373 -12.99 -23.06 -29.84
CA SER A 373 -13.31 -24.48 -30.07
C SER A 373 -14.81 -24.76 -30.14
N SER A 374 -15.62 -24.06 -29.35
CA SER A 374 -17.05 -24.35 -29.19
C SER A 374 -17.86 -23.14 -28.72
N ARG A 375 -19.20 -23.30 -28.68
CA ARG A 375 -20.16 -22.24 -28.29
C ARG A 375 -20.84 -22.49 -26.95
N ASP A 376 -20.36 -23.46 -26.19
CA ASP A 376 -20.89 -23.87 -24.90
C ASP A 376 -20.56 -22.87 -23.78
N GLU A 377 -21.31 -22.97 -22.67
CA GLU A 377 -21.22 -22.03 -21.54
C GLU A 377 -19.81 -21.93 -20.92
N PRO A 378 -19.04 -23.03 -20.71
CA PRO A 378 -17.66 -22.94 -20.21
C PRO A 378 -16.74 -22.13 -21.12
N THR A 379 -16.85 -22.33 -22.44
CA THR A 379 -16.06 -21.59 -23.44
C THR A 379 -16.41 -20.11 -23.45
N GLN A 380 -17.70 -19.78 -23.32
CA GLN A 380 -18.15 -18.39 -23.18
C GLN A 380 -17.66 -17.77 -21.87
N ALA A 381 -17.60 -18.51 -20.77
CA ALA A 381 -17.06 -18.03 -19.50
C ALA A 381 -15.57 -17.67 -19.64
N LEU A 382 -14.78 -18.54 -20.27
CA LEU A 382 -13.37 -18.27 -20.59
C LEU A 382 -13.21 -17.05 -21.49
N CYS A 383 -14.00 -16.97 -22.58
CA CYS A 383 -14.00 -15.83 -23.49
C CYS A 383 -14.24 -14.51 -22.75
N ASN A 384 -15.29 -14.46 -21.91
CA ASN A 384 -15.60 -13.27 -21.12
C ASN A 384 -14.47 -12.90 -20.14
N ALA A 385 -13.75 -13.87 -19.58
CA ALA A 385 -12.61 -13.58 -18.70
C ALA A 385 -11.46 -12.90 -19.48
N ILE A 386 -11.19 -13.34 -20.70
CA ILE A 386 -10.20 -12.72 -21.60
C ILE A 386 -10.62 -11.31 -21.99
N LEU A 387 -11.88 -11.17 -22.42
CA LEU A 387 -12.44 -9.87 -22.82
C LEU A 387 -12.43 -8.88 -21.65
N ALA A 388 -12.64 -9.34 -20.42
CA ALA A 388 -12.54 -8.51 -19.23
C ALA A 388 -11.13 -7.92 -19.06
N ILE A 389 -10.07 -8.73 -19.23
CA ILE A 389 -8.68 -8.26 -19.15
C ILE A 389 -8.39 -7.26 -20.27
N ALA A 390 -8.78 -7.58 -21.51
CA ALA A 390 -8.57 -6.71 -22.67
C ALA A 390 -9.32 -5.37 -22.51
N ALA A 391 -10.56 -5.41 -22.07
CA ALA A 391 -11.38 -4.22 -21.81
C ALA A 391 -10.79 -3.39 -20.67
N HIS A 392 -10.31 -4.02 -19.60
CA HIS A 392 -9.68 -3.33 -18.48
C HIS A 392 -8.43 -2.58 -18.94
N HIS A 393 -7.52 -3.29 -19.62
CA HIS A 393 -6.25 -2.71 -20.06
C HIS A 393 -6.44 -1.58 -21.08
N ARG A 394 -7.46 -1.65 -21.95
CA ARG A 394 -7.71 -0.65 -23.00
C ARG A 394 -8.62 0.51 -22.57
N ARG A 395 -9.63 0.25 -21.73
CA ARG A 395 -10.74 1.18 -21.44
C ARG A 395 -11.01 1.37 -19.93
N GLY A 396 -10.32 0.66 -19.05
CA GLY A 396 -10.45 0.76 -17.59
C GLY A 396 -11.52 -0.18 -16.98
N ALA A 397 -11.61 -0.16 -15.65
CA ALA A 397 -12.40 -1.11 -14.86
C ALA A 397 -13.91 -1.10 -15.14
N VAL A 398 -14.49 0.07 -15.38
CA VAL A 398 -15.94 0.19 -15.64
C VAL A 398 -16.34 -0.61 -16.89
N ALA A 399 -15.56 -0.49 -17.97
CA ALA A 399 -15.81 -1.22 -19.22
C ALA A 399 -15.62 -2.73 -19.08
N ALA A 400 -14.72 -3.16 -18.19
CA ALA A 400 -14.44 -4.58 -17.95
C ALA A 400 -15.45 -5.29 -17.05
N SER A 401 -16.13 -4.55 -16.18
CA SER A 401 -17.01 -5.09 -15.13
C SER A 401 -18.08 -6.06 -15.66
N THR A 402 -18.71 -5.72 -16.79
CA THR A 402 -19.75 -6.55 -17.43
C THR A 402 -19.20 -7.91 -17.87
N TYR A 403 -18.04 -7.93 -18.52
CA TYR A 403 -17.39 -9.17 -18.96
C TYR A 403 -16.95 -10.02 -17.77
N LYS A 404 -16.33 -9.41 -16.75
CA LYS A 404 -15.94 -10.10 -15.52
C LYS A 404 -17.14 -10.77 -14.84
N MET A 405 -18.26 -10.05 -14.72
CA MET A 405 -19.49 -10.57 -14.13
C MET A 405 -20.06 -11.76 -14.93
N ARG A 406 -20.04 -11.68 -16.26
CA ARG A 406 -20.48 -12.78 -17.14
C ARG A 406 -19.57 -14.00 -17.00
N ALA A 407 -18.25 -13.81 -16.92
CA ALA A 407 -17.29 -14.89 -16.72
C ALA A 407 -17.54 -15.64 -15.41
N ILE A 408 -17.70 -14.91 -14.30
CA ILE A 408 -17.95 -15.50 -12.97
C ILE A 408 -19.29 -16.24 -12.94
N ARG A 409 -20.35 -15.66 -13.51
CA ARG A 409 -21.68 -16.31 -13.58
C ARG A 409 -21.65 -17.58 -14.44
N GLY A 410 -20.99 -17.52 -15.60
CA GLY A 410 -20.84 -18.68 -16.48
C GLY A 410 -20.08 -19.80 -15.80
N LEU A 411 -18.95 -19.48 -15.14
CA LEU A 411 -18.17 -20.43 -14.36
C LEU A 411 -18.99 -21.06 -13.22
N TYR A 412 -19.73 -20.24 -12.46
CA TYR A 412 -20.59 -20.71 -11.37
C TYR A 412 -21.64 -21.72 -11.87
N LYS A 413 -22.27 -21.43 -13.01
CA LYS A 413 -23.30 -22.28 -13.62
C LYS A 413 -22.78 -23.65 -14.07
N THR A 414 -21.50 -23.75 -14.44
CA THR A 414 -20.92 -24.97 -15.01
C THR A 414 -20.07 -25.76 -14.02
N LEU A 415 -19.75 -25.21 -12.85
CA LEU A 415 -18.88 -25.83 -11.84
C LEU A 415 -19.37 -27.19 -11.32
N ASP A 416 -20.68 -27.44 -11.28
CA ASP A 416 -21.25 -28.74 -10.87
C ASP A 416 -20.93 -29.88 -11.86
N SER A 417 -20.55 -29.57 -13.11
CA SER A 417 -20.20 -30.55 -14.16
C SER A 417 -18.72 -30.96 -14.15
N SER A 418 -18.15 -31.10 -12.96
CA SER A 418 -16.72 -30.92 -12.67
C SER A 418 -15.69 -31.74 -13.46
N SER A 419 -16.03 -32.90 -14.04
CA SER A 419 -15.03 -33.76 -14.72
C SER A 419 -14.86 -33.53 -16.22
N ARG A 420 -15.88 -33.05 -16.94
CA ARG A 420 -15.85 -32.99 -18.42
C ARG A 420 -15.15 -31.75 -18.99
N ASN A 421 -15.18 -30.62 -18.27
CA ASN A 421 -14.70 -29.32 -18.76
C ASN A 421 -13.65 -28.70 -17.83
N ALA A 422 -12.87 -29.53 -17.14
CA ALA A 422 -11.94 -29.07 -16.11
C ALA A 422 -10.87 -28.09 -16.64
N GLU A 423 -10.38 -28.32 -17.87
CA GLU A 423 -9.44 -27.41 -18.56
C GLU A 423 -10.03 -26.02 -18.78
N MET A 424 -11.30 -25.93 -19.21
CA MET A 424 -12.00 -24.67 -19.43
C MET A 424 -12.24 -23.93 -18.11
N HIS A 425 -12.68 -24.65 -17.07
CA HIS A 425 -12.87 -24.07 -15.75
C HIS A 425 -11.55 -23.56 -15.17
N LEU A 426 -10.48 -24.36 -15.26
CA LEU A 426 -9.16 -24.00 -14.77
C LEU A 426 -8.59 -22.79 -15.52
N ALA A 427 -8.67 -22.77 -16.85
CA ALA A 427 -8.26 -21.63 -17.67
C ALA A 427 -9.06 -20.36 -17.32
N THR A 428 -10.37 -20.47 -17.12
CA THR A 428 -11.23 -19.34 -16.74
C THR A 428 -10.82 -18.77 -15.39
N ILE A 429 -10.57 -19.62 -14.40
CA ILE A 429 -10.14 -19.20 -13.06
C ILE A 429 -8.75 -18.55 -13.12
N LEU A 430 -7.80 -19.12 -13.85
CA LEU A 430 -6.45 -18.55 -14.00
C LEU A 430 -6.48 -17.20 -14.75
N MET A 431 -7.42 -17.02 -15.68
CA MET A 431 -7.70 -15.71 -16.29
C MET A 431 -8.30 -14.72 -15.30
N LEU A 432 -9.20 -15.14 -14.41
CA LEU A 432 -9.70 -14.27 -13.35
C LEU A 432 -8.60 -13.91 -12.34
N CYS A 433 -7.68 -14.84 -12.02
CA CYS A 433 -6.45 -14.52 -11.31
C CYS A 433 -5.62 -13.46 -12.05
N MET A 434 -5.44 -13.62 -13.36
CA MET A 434 -4.72 -12.66 -14.20
C MET A 434 -5.38 -11.29 -14.21
N TYR A 435 -6.71 -11.22 -14.24
CA TYR A 435 -7.45 -9.95 -14.13
C TYR A 435 -7.04 -9.17 -12.87
N THR A 436 -6.87 -9.85 -11.73
CA THR A 436 -6.43 -9.22 -10.48
C THR A 436 -5.00 -8.68 -10.52
N VAL A 437 -4.16 -9.17 -11.44
CA VAL A 437 -2.81 -8.63 -11.68
C VAL A 437 -2.90 -7.27 -12.39
N PHE A 438 -3.87 -7.14 -13.31
CA PHE A 438 -4.08 -5.93 -14.11
C PHE A 438 -4.80 -4.83 -13.34
N ASP A 439 -5.73 -5.19 -12.44
CA ASP A 439 -6.49 -4.27 -11.61
C ASP A 439 -5.89 -4.16 -10.20
N GLU A 440 -5.35 -2.98 -9.86
CA GLU A 440 -4.70 -2.71 -8.57
C GLU A 440 -5.66 -2.70 -7.37
N HIS A 441 -6.97 -2.63 -7.61
CA HIS A 441 -8.00 -2.60 -6.56
C HIS A 441 -8.60 -3.99 -6.27
N GLU A 442 -8.26 -5.00 -7.06
CA GLU A 442 -8.89 -6.31 -7.01
C GLU A 442 -8.18 -7.26 -6.02
N ALA A 443 -8.84 -7.62 -4.93
CA ALA A 443 -8.25 -8.45 -3.86
C ALA A 443 -8.63 -9.95 -3.92
N GLN A 444 -9.26 -10.43 -5.00
CA GLN A 444 -9.84 -11.78 -5.07
C GLN A 444 -8.88 -12.88 -5.56
N PHE A 445 -7.63 -12.57 -5.88
CA PHE A 445 -6.67 -13.54 -6.42
C PHE A 445 -6.57 -14.84 -5.62
N THR A 446 -6.43 -14.73 -4.31
CA THR A 446 -6.23 -15.89 -3.43
C THR A 446 -7.45 -16.81 -3.47
N LEU A 447 -8.65 -16.23 -3.58
CA LEU A 447 -9.90 -16.98 -3.71
C LEU A 447 -9.91 -17.78 -5.01
N HIS A 448 -9.62 -17.12 -6.14
CA HIS A 448 -9.55 -17.76 -7.44
C HIS A 448 -8.48 -18.86 -7.48
N LEU A 449 -7.26 -18.58 -7.03
CA LEU A 449 -6.16 -19.54 -7.04
C LEU A 449 -6.47 -20.77 -6.17
N ASN A 450 -7.10 -20.59 -5.01
CA ASN A 450 -7.55 -21.72 -4.18
C ASN A 450 -8.64 -22.55 -4.87
N GLY A 451 -9.52 -21.92 -5.66
CA GLY A 451 -10.51 -22.61 -6.49
C GLY A 451 -9.86 -23.44 -7.58
N ALA A 452 -8.90 -22.86 -8.32
CA ALA A 452 -8.11 -23.56 -9.34
C ALA A 452 -7.41 -24.80 -8.76
N ARG A 453 -6.82 -24.66 -7.56
CA ARG A 453 -6.17 -25.76 -6.85
C ARG A 453 -7.10 -26.93 -6.58
N LYS A 454 -8.31 -26.66 -6.08
CA LYS A 454 -9.32 -27.71 -5.80
C LYS A 454 -9.72 -28.47 -7.06
N ILE A 455 -9.87 -27.77 -8.19
CA ILE A 455 -10.19 -28.42 -9.48
C ILE A 455 -9.03 -29.32 -9.89
N LEU A 456 -7.80 -28.81 -9.87
CA LEU A 456 -6.63 -29.57 -10.32
C LEU A 456 -6.42 -30.85 -9.48
N MET A 457 -6.56 -30.75 -8.16
CA MET A 457 -6.43 -31.89 -7.25
C MET A 457 -7.53 -32.95 -7.44
N SER A 458 -8.64 -32.61 -8.08
CA SER A 458 -9.71 -33.57 -8.41
C SER A 458 -9.46 -34.35 -9.71
N LEU A 459 -8.42 -34.00 -10.48
CA LEU A 459 -8.12 -34.63 -11.77
C LEU A 459 -7.22 -35.85 -11.63
N THR A 460 -7.44 -36.82 -12.52
CA THR A 460 -6.58 -38.01 -12.59
C THR A 460 -5.23 -37.69 -13.25
N PRO A 461 -4.14 -38.42 -12.94
CA PRO A 461 -2.83 -38.21 -13.58
C PRO A 461 -2.88 -38.29 -15.12
N ARG A 462 -3.74 -39.14 -15.69
CA ARG A 462 -3.93 -39.21 -17.14
C ARG A 462 -4.49 -37.92 -17.75
N GLN A 463 -5.41 -37.25 -17.06
CA GLN A 463 -5.95 -35.96 -17.50
C GLN A 463 -4.91 -34.83 -17.39
N ARG A 464 -3.92 -34.98 -16.50
CA ARG A 464 -2.83 -34.01 -16.31
C ARG A 464 -1.75 -34.06 -17.40
N GLN A 465 -1.69 -35.13 -18.20
CA GLN A 465 -0.69 -35.28 -19.24
C GLN A 465 -0.99 -34.49 -20.53
N ASP A 466 -2.23 -34.00 -20.70
CA ASP A 466 -2.59 -33.19 -21.87
C ASP A 466 -1.74 -31.90 -21.96
N PRO A 467 -1.26 -31.50 -23.16
CA PRO A 467 -0.41 -30.31 -23.31
C PRO A 467 -1.04 -29.00 -22.81
N VAL A 468 -2.35 -28.81 -22.98
CA VAL A 468 -3.08 -27.65 -22.46
C VAL A 468 -3.08 -27.71 -20.94
N MET A 469 -3.38 -28.88 -20.37
CA MET A 469 -3.36 -29.07 -18.93
C MET A 469 -1.95 -28.81 -18.34
N LYS A 470 -0.88 -29.29 -18.99
CA LYS A 470 0.50 -28.98 -18.59
C LYS A 470 0.79 -27.48 -18.57
N PHE A 471 0.33 -26.74 -19.57
CA PHE A 471 0.44 -25.27 -19.56
C PHE A 471 -0.31 -24.64 -18.37
N LEU A 472 -1.56 -25.03 -18.14
CA LEU A 472 -2.39 -24.50 -17.04
C LEU A 472 -1.81 -24.85 -15.66
N MET A 473 -1.26 -26.06 -15.49
CA MET A 473 -0.56 -26.48 -14.28
C MET A 473 0.69 -25.65 -14.05
N GLY A 474 1.52 -25.46 -15.08
CA GLY A 474 2.69 -24.58 -15.02
C GLY A 474 2.29 -23.17 -14.59
N TRP A 475 1.20 -22.64 -15.16
CA TRP A 475 0.69 -21.31 -14.82
C TRP A 475 0.22 -21.21 -13.36
N MET A 476 -0.46 -22.24 -12.86
CA MET A 476 -0.84 -22.32 -11.46
C MET A 476 0.38 -22.39 -10.53
N VAL A 477 1.40 -23.20 -10.87
CA VAL A 477 2.66 -23.31 -10.10
C VAL A 477 3.40 -21.98 -10.08
N TYR A 478 3.39 -21.23 -11.18
CA TYR A 478 3.95 -19.88 -11.25
C TYR A 478 3.28 -18.95 -10.23
N TYR A 479 1.95 -18.87 -10.27
CA TYR A 479 1.17 -18.07 -9.34
C TYR A 479 1.33 -18.50 -7.88
N ASP A 480 1.35 -19.81 -7.58
CA ASP A 480 1.51 -20.31 -6.22
C ASP A 480 2.91 -20.04 -5.66
N THR A 481 3.94 -20.09 -6.49
CA THR A 481 5.33 -19.80 -6.08
C THR A 481 5.50 -18.32 -5.74
N LEU A 482 5.01 -17.41 -6.59
CA LEU A 482 5.08 -15.97 -6.33
C LEU A 482 4.15 -15.53 -5.18
N ARG A 483 2.99 -16.21 -5.02
CA ARG A 483 2.17 -16.05 -3.82
C ARG A 483 2.92 -16.47 -2.56
N GLY A 484 3.61 -17.61 -2.58
CA GLY A 484 4.42 -18.08 -1.45
C GLY A 484 5.54 -17.11 -1.07
N PHE A 485 6.10 -16.41 -2.06
CA PHE A 485 7.04 -15.31 -1.82
C PHE A 485 6.37 -14.11 -1.13
N ALA A 486 5.21 -13.67 -1.62
CA ALA A 486 4.50 -12.52 -1.06
C ALA A 486 3.90 -12.79 0.33
N GLN A 487 3.35 -13.99 0.55
CA GLN A 487 2.63 -14.39 1.77
C GLN A 487 3.11 -15.77 2.27
N PRO A 488 4.26 -15.84 2.98
CA PRO A 488 4.84 -17.11 3.44
C PRO A 488 3.91 -17.92 4.37
N SER A 489 3.06 -17.24 5.14
CA SER A 489 2.24 -17.84 6.19
C SER A 489 0.89 -18.38 5.71
N ARG A 490 0.44 -18.03 4.49
CA ARG A 490 -0.89 -18.38 3.96
C ARG A 490 -0.83 -19.49 2.92
N GLY A 491 -0.64 -20.72 3.41
CA GLY A 491 -0.95 -21.98 2.73
C GLY A 491 -0.54 -22.05 1.25
N ALA A 492 0.71 -22.45 1.00
CA ALA A 492 1.14 -22.98 -0.29
C ALA A 492 0.43 -24.32 -0.59
N LEU A 493 0.49 -24.80 -1.84
CA LEU A 493 0.29 -26.23 -2.13
C LEU A 493 1.04 -27.10 -1.10
N ASP A 494 0.44 -28.20 -0.64
CA ASP A 494 1.15 -29.15 0.20
C ASP A 494 2.42 -29.60 -0.53
N GLU A 495 3.52 -29.77 0.20
CA GLU A 495 4.84 -29.92 -0.40
C GLU A 495 4.93 -31.12 -1.35
N VAL A 496 4.17 -32.18 -1.03
CA VAL A 496 4.04 -33.41 -1.81
C VAL A 496 3.35 -33.11 -3.14
N ASP A 497 2.18 -32.46 -3.12
CA ASP A 497 1.41 -32.14 -4.31
C ASP A 497 2.18 -31.24 -5.28
N ARG A 498 2.92 -30.25 -4.77
CA ARG A 498 3.73 -29.35 -5.61
C ARG A 498 4.90 -30.08 -6.26
N PHE A 499 5.62 -30.90 -5.50
CA PHE A 499 6.76 -31.65 -6.01
C PHE A 499 6.32 -32.60 -7.13
N GLU A 500 5.22 -33.33 -6.93
CA GLU A 500 4.61 -34.18 -7.95
C GLU A 500 4.22 -33.37 -9.20
N LEU A 501 3.61 -32.20 -9.04
CA LEU A 501 3.25 -31.33 -10.16
C LEU A 501 4.46 -30.81 -10.94
N ILE A 502 5.54 -30.40 -10.27
CA ILE A 502 6.77 -29.93 -10.94
C ILE A 502 7.44 -31.09 -11.68
N GLN A 503 7.45 -32.29 -11.09
CA GLN A 503 8.00 -33.47 -11.73
C GLN A 503 7.19 -33.86 -12.98
N GLU A 504 5.85 -33.76 -12.95
CA GLU A 504 4.99 -33.99 -14.11
C GLU A 504 5.16 -32.95 -15.23
N LEU A 505 5.63 -31.74 -14.89
CA LEU A 505 5.94 -30.69 -15.85
C LEU A 505 7.31 -30.89 -16.54
N GLN A 506 8.23 -31.61 -15.90
CA GLN A 506 9.51 -31.95 -16.51
C GLN A 506 9.31 -33.05 -17.57
N PRO A 507 9.95 -32.95 -18.74
CA PRO A 507 9.95 -34.04 -19.72
C PRO A 507 10.68 -35.26 -19.13
N ASP A 508 10.19 -36.47 -19.43
CA ASP A 508 10.62 -37.76 -18.86
C ASP A 508 12.11 -38.12 -19.06
N SER A 509 12.87 -37.29 -19.74
CA SER A 509 14.30 -37.46 -19.94
C SER A 509 15.00 -36.12 -20.13
N CYS A 510 15.99 -35.85 -19.27
CA CYS A 510 17.20 -35.03 -19.49
C CYS A 510 17.36 -33.82 -18.54
N GLU A 511 18.53 -33.77 -17.89
CA GLU A 511 19.07 -32.61 -17.14
C GLU A 511 19.07 -31.32 -17.98
N ALA A 512 19.03 -31.42 -19.31
CA ALA A 512 18.94 -30.29 -20.23
C ALA A 512 17.65 -29.46 -20.08
N SER A 513 16.56 -30.05 -19.56
CA SER A 513 15.28 -29.36 -19.36
C SER A 513 15.34 -28.27 -18.29
N ASP A 514 16.20 -28.43 -17.27
CA ASP A 514 16.39 -27.46 -16.18
C ASP A 514 16.94 -26.12 -16.68
N TYR A 515 17.62 -26.13 -17.83
CA TYR A 515 18.22 -24.95 -18.45
C TYR A 515 17.35 -24.32 -19.55
N LEU A 516 16.26 -24.99 -19.96
CA LEU A 516 15.38 -24.50 -21.01
C LEU A 516 14.49 -23.36 -20.48
N LEU A 517 14.48 -22.23 -21.17
CA LEU A 517 13.67 -21.08 -20.82
C LEU A 517 12.19 -21.36 -21.11
N THR A 518 11.35 -21.24 -20.08
CA THR A 518 9.90 -21.35 -20.19
C THR A 518 9.29 -19.94 -20.25
N GLY A 519 8.61 -19.62 -21.35
CA GLY A 519 8.09 -18.26 -21.58
C GLY A 519 7.18 -17.71 -20.49
N LEU A 520 6.35 -18.60 -19.94
CA LEU A 520 5.46 -18.31 -18.82
C LEU A 520 6.21 -17.83 -17.57
N PHE A 521 7.36 -18.45 -17.24
CA PHE A 521 8.14 -18.09 -16.04
C PHE A 521 9.12 -16.94 -16.31
N GLY A 522 9.46 -16.70 -17.58
CA GLY A 522 10.52 -15.77 -17.98
C GLY A 522 11.94 -16.27 -17.72
N CYS A 523 12.10 -17.44 -17.11
CA CYS A 523 13.35 -18.09 -16.77
C CYS A 523 13.26 -19.61 -16.98
N SER A 524 14.32 -20.35 -16.63
CA SER A 524 14.30 -21.81 -16.71
C SER A 524 13.64 -22.43 -15.47
N ILE A 525 13.09 -23.63 -15.64
CA ILE A 525 12.40 -24.33 -14.54
C ILE A 525 13.31 -24.57 -13.34
N GLY A 526 14.62 -24.80 -13.56
CA GLY A 526 15.58 -24.97 -12.47
C GLY A 526 15.80 -23.71 -11.62
N VAL A 527 15.70 -22.51 -12.20
CA VAL A 527 15.74 -21.25 -11.42
C VAL A 527 14.43 -21.05 -10.65
N PHE A 528 13.30 -21.36 -11.29
CA PHE A 528 12.00 -21.23 -10.63
C PHE A 528 11.84 -22.20 -9.45
N ASP A 529 12.34 -23.44 -9.61
CA ASP A 529 12.44 -24.43 -8.54
C ASP A 529 13.32 -23.92 -7.38
N ALA A 530 14.45 -23.28 -7.68
CA ALA A 530 15.28 -22.64 -6.65
C ALA A 530 14.52 -21.55 -5.87
N ILE A 531 13.71 -20.72 -6.53
CA ILE A 531 12.85 -19.72 -5.85
C ILE A 531 11.85 -20.40 -4.91
N SER A 532 11.22 -21.50 -5.37
CA SER A 532 10.32 -22.32 -4.56
C SER A 532 11.03 -22.87 -3.31
N ILE A 533 12.24 -23.40 -3.45
CA ILE A 533 13.06 -23.89 -2.34
C ILE A 533 13.40 -22.75 -1.36
N ILE A 534 13.80 -21.58 -1.85
CA ILE A 534 14.11 -20.42 -0.99
C ILE A 534 12.87 -19.98 -0.20
N ASN A 535 11.68 -19.98 -0.83
CA ASN A 535 10.43 -19.70 -0.14
C ASN A 535 10.15 -20.69 1.00
N LYS A 536 10.42 -21.98 0.80
CA LYS A 536 10.31 -23.01 1.85
C LYS A 536 11.24 -22.72 3.01
N ILE A 537 12.52 -22.45 2.71
CA ILE A 537 13.53 -22.10 3.73
C ILE A 537 13.07 -20.90 4.55
N ARG A 538 12.59 -19.84 3.89
CA ARG A 538 12.08 -18.64 4.56
C ARG A 538 10.89 -18.95 5.46
N ASN A 539 9.93 -19.76 5.01
CA ASN A 539 8.77 -20.15 5.82
C ASN A 539 9.19 -20.96 7.06
N MET A 540 10.16 -21.88 6.92
CA MET A 540 10.72 -22.61 8.06
C MET A 540 11.36 -21.68 9.09
N ILE A 541 12.15 -20.70 8.65
CA ILE A 541 12.78 -19.69 9.53
C ILE A 541 11.73 -18.85 10.25
N LEU A 542 10.67 -18.41 9.54
CA LEU A 542 9.60 -17.62 10.13
C LEU A 542 8.78 -18.39 11.18
N ARG A 543 8.69 -19.73 11.07
CA ARG A 543 7.98 -20.60 12.02
C ARG A 543 8.83 -21.02 13.23
N SER A 544 10.16 -21.14 13.07
CA SER A 544 11.03 -21.77 14.06
C SER A 544 11.50 -20.86 15.20
N ASN A 545 11.13 -19.57 15.22
CA ASN A 545 11.51 -18.60 16.26
C ASN A 545 13.03 -18.54 16.59
N GLY A 546 13.90 -19.03 15.69
CA GLY A 546 15.36 -18.86 15.76
C GLY A 546 16.14 -19.90 16.56
N SER A 547 15.53 -20.96 17.11
CA SER A 547 16.28 -21.95 17.92
C SER A 547 16.37 -23.32 17.23
N GLY A 548 17.52 -23.62 16.59
CA GLY A 548 17.99 -25.01 16.44
C GLY A 548 18.33 -25.56 15.04
N ALA A 549 18.31 -24.77 13.96
CA ALA A 549 18.47 -25.30 12.59
C ALA A 549 19.58 -24.63 11.72
N GLU A 550 20.51 -23.88 12.31
CA GLU A 550 21.47 -23.08 11.51
C GLU A 550 22.41 -23.91 10.62
N SER A 551 22.91 -25.06 11.07
CA SER A 551 23.92 -25.82 10.31
C SER A 551 23.36 -26.50 9.05
N SER A 552 22.15 -27.07 9.12
CA SER A 552 21.49 -27.70 7.96
C SER A 552 21.02 -26.66 6.93
N LEU A 553 20.61 -25.48 7.40
CA LEU A 553 20.20 -24.37 6.52
C LEU A 553 21.38 -23.79 5.75
N VAL A 554 22.56 -23.68 6.37
CA VAL A 554 23.79 -23.23 5.69
C VAL A 554 24.23 -24.23 4.62
N GLN A 555 24.13 -25.54 4.89
CA GLN A 555 24.44 -26.56 3.88
C GLN A 555 23.47 -26.50 2.69
N LEU A 556 22.16 -26.36 2.96
CA LEU A 556 21.16 -26.22 1.91
C LEU A 556 21.35 -24.94 1.09
N GLN A 557 21.73 -23.84 1.75
CA GLN A 557 22.07 -22.58 1.08
C GLN A 557 23.24 -22.76 0.11
N ALA A 558 24.30 -23.47 0.52
CA ALA A 558 25.45 -23.72 -0.36
C ALA A 558 25.06 -24.50 -1.63
N VAL A 559 24.21 -25.55 -1.48
CA VAL A 559 23.73 -26.36 -2.60
C VAL A 559 22.89 -25.51 -3.58
N VAL A 560 21.93 -24.74 -3.07
CA VAL A 560 21.07 -23.89 -3.92
C VAL A 560 21.90 -22.78 -4.59
N HIS A 561 22.84 -22.19 -3.86
CA HIS A 561 23.74 -21.17 -4.41
C HIS A 561 24.62 -21.74 -5.54
N GLU A 562 25.19 -22.94 -5.37
CA GLU A 562 26.00 -23.58 -6.40
C GLU A 562 25.17 -23.92 -7.64
N LYS A 563 23.97 -24.48 -7.45
CA LYS A 563 23.00 -24.71 -8.55
C LYS A 563 22.78 -23.41 -9.32
N LEU A 564 22.33 -22.35 -8.66
CA LEU A 564 22.05 -21.04 -9.26
C LEU A 564 23.26 -20.38 -9.93
N ARG A 565 24.48 -20.59 -9.40
CA ARG A 565 25.71 -20.05 -9.98
C ARG A 565 26.05 -20.71 -11.31
N ASN A 566 25.80 -22.02 -11.43
CA ASN A 566 26.11 -22.79 -12.63
C ASN A 566 24.95 -22.83 -13.65
N MET A 567 23.76 -22.34 -13.28
CA MET A 567 22.61 -22.26 -14.19
C MET A 567 22.92 -21.41 -15.42
N ARG A 568 22.69 -22.00 -16.59
CA ARG A 568 22.66 -21.34 -17.90
C ARG A 568 21.24 -21.34 -18.47
N HIS A 569 20.97 -20.44 -19.41
CA HIS A 569 19.66 -20.32 -20.03
C HIS A 569 19.74 -20.56 -21.53
N PHE A 570 18.97 -21.53 -22.01
CA PHE A 570 18.85 -21.86 -23.42
C PHE A 570 17.43 -21.63 -23.91
N LEU A 571 17.30 -21.15 -25.15
CA LEU A 571 16.02 -21.08 -25.85
C LEU A 571 15.91 -22.31 -26.74
N SER A 572 14.68 -22.82 -26.94
CA SER A 572 14.47 -23.93 -27.86
C SER A 572 14.83 -23.53 -29.29
N PRO A 573 15.29 -24.46 -30.15
CA PRO A 573 15.63 -24.16 -31.54
C PRO A 573 14.47 -23.50 -32.31
N ARG A 574 13.24 -23.93 -32.03
CA ARG A 574 12.01 -23.36 -32.59
C ARG A 574 11.83 -21.90 -32.18
N GLU A 575 12.10 -21.57 -30.93
CA GLU A 575 11.99 -20.22 -30.42
C GLU A 575 13.03 -19.30 -31.07
N VAL A 576 14.28 -19.78 -31.18
CA VAL A 576 15.36 -19.05 -31.86
C VAL A 576 15.02 -18.76 -33.32
N ALA A 577 14.41 -19.71 -34.03
CA ALA A 577 13.99 -19.53 -35.41
C ALA A 577 12.83 -18.52 -35.57
N SER A 578 11.97 -18.39 -34.56
CA SER A 578 10.75 -17.56 -34.62
C SER A 578 10.92 -16.12 -34.11
N SER A 579 12.03 -15.84 -33.42
CA SER A 579 12.23 -14.61 -32.66
C SER A 579 13.35 -13.75 -33.24
N THR A 580 13.21 -12.43 -33.14
CA THR A 580 14.25 -11.49 -33.59
C THR A 580 15.44 -11.48 -32.63
N SER A 581 16.60 -11.01 -33.08
CA SER A 581 17.80 -10.88 -32.24
C SER A 581 17.55 -10.07 -30.95
N ASP A 582 16.77 -8.98 -31.07
CA ASP A 582 16.38 -8.17 -29.90
C ASP A 582 15.50 -8.94 -28.92
N GLN A 583 14.53 -9.72 -29.42
CA GLN A 583 13.63 -10.52 -28.57
C GLN A 583 14.40 -11.63 -27.84
N ILE A 584 15.34 -12.28 -28.53
CA ILE A 584 16.22 -13.28 -27.93
C ILE A 584 17.08 -12.66 -26.83
N ARG A 585 17.60 -11.44 -27.07
CA ARG A 585 18.39 -10.70 -26.07
C ARG A 585 17.54 -10.35 -24.84
N ASP A 586 16.34 -9.82 -25.05
CA ASP A 586 15.43 -9.44 -23.96
C ASP A 586 14.99 -10.66 -23.13
N ALA A 587 14.70 -11.80 -23.77
CA ALA A 587 14.33 -13.04 -23.08
C ALA A 587 15.48 -13.59 -22.23
N LYS A 588 16.71 -13.61 -22.78
CA LYS A 588 17.91 -14.03 -22.03
C LYS A 588 18.23 -13.09 -20.87
N ALA A 589 18.08 -11.78 -21.08
CA ALA A 589 18.27 -10.79 -20.02
C ALA A 589 17.25 -10.98 -18.88
N THR A 590 15.98 -11.26 -19.21
CA THR A 590 14.93 -11.56 -18.22
C THR A 590 15.29 -12.80 -17.41
N ALA A 591 15.71 -13.89 -18.06
CA ALA A 591 16.09 -15.13 -17.38
C ALA A 591 17.30 -14.92 -16.44
N GLU A 592 18.29 -14.16 -16.90
CA GLU A 592 19.46 -13.82 -16.09
C GLU A 592 19.11 -12.96 -14.88
N LEU A 593 18.16 -12.01 -15.03
CA LEU A 593 17.65 -11.23 -13.92
C LEU A 593 16.96 -12.09 -12.87
N TYR A 594 16.17 -13.11 -13.27
CA TYR A 594 15.59 -14.07 -12.34
C TYR A 594 16.67 -14.86 -11.58
N ARG A 595 17.72 -15.31 -12.27
CA ARG A 595 18.84 -16.04 -11.66
C ARG A 595 19.57 -15.17 -10.62
N LEU A 596 19.90 -13.94 -10.97
CA LEU A 596 20.57 -12.97 -10.08
C LEU A 596 19.68 -12.57 -8.90
N ALA A 597 18.39 -12.28 -9.16
CA ALA A 597 17.41 -11.98 -8.11
C ALA A 597 17.23 -13.16 -7.14
N SER A 598 17.29 -14.41 -7.63
CA SER A 598 17.23 -15.61 -6.77
C SER A 598 18.46 -15.74 -5.88
N LEU A 599 19.65 -15.40 -6.38
CA LEU A 599 20.88 -15.36 -5.57
C LEU A 599 20.79 -14.28 -4.48
N LEU A 600 20.35 -13.07 -4.84
CA LEU A 600 20.10 -11.99 -3.88
C LEU A 600 19.07 -12.40 -2.83
N TYR A 601 17.99 -13.06 -3.26
CA TYR A 601 16.94 -13.55 -2.36
C TYR A 601 17.49 -14.61 -1.38
N LEU A 602 18.25 -15.59 -1.87
CA LEU A 602 18.86 -16.63 -1.04
C LEU A 602 19.79 -16.03 0.02
N GLN A 603 20.69 -15.11 -0.37
CA GLN A 603 21.59 -14.41 0.56
C GLN A 603 20.84 -13.61 1.62
N ARG A 604 19.65 -13.10 1.28
CA ARG A 604 18.82 -12.37 2.24
C ARG A 604 18.14 -13.29 3.24
N VAL A 605 17.68 -14.46 2.79
CA VAL A 605 16.96 -15.44 3.63
C VAL A 605 17.92 -16.21 4.54
N VAL A 606 19.09 -16.61 4.02
CA VAL A 606 20.14 -17.31 4.77
C VAL A 606 21.47 -16.58 4.56
N PRO A 607 21.77 -15.56 5.39
CA PRO A 607 23.01 -14.80 5.27
C PRO A 607 24.23 -15.67 5.60
N ALA A 608 25.27 -15.62 4.75
CA ALA A 608 26.55 -16.27 5.00
C ALA A 608 27.70 -15.25 5.06
N ALA A 609 28.80 -15.62 5.73
CA ALA A 609 29.98 -14.77 5.84
C ALA A 609 30.57 -14.46 4.44
N GLY A 610 30.83 -13.17 4.17
CA GLY A 610 31.38 -12.71 2.89
C GLY A 610 30.35 -12.46 1.78
N ASP A 611 29.05 -12.53 2.07
CA ASP A 611 28.00 -12.27 1.08
C ASP A 611 27.93 -10.81 0.61
N GLU A 612 28.43 -9.84 1.38
CA GLU A 612 28.41 -8.41 1.01
C GLU A 612 29.11 -8.14 -0.33
N LYS A 613 30.33 -8.66 -0.52
CA LYS A 613 31.07 -8.49 -1.79
C LYS A 613 30.36 -9.18 -2.95
N LYS A 614 29.81 -10.36 -2.72
CA LYS A 614 29.07 -11.12 -3.75
C LYS A 614 27.80 -10.37 -4.16
N ARG A 615 27.09 -9.79 -3.19
CA ARG A 615 25.86 -9.02 -3.40
C ARG A 615 26.09 -7.82 -4.30
N SER A 616 27.14 -7.03 -4.05
CA SER A 616 27.52 -5.92 -4.94
C SER A 616 27.79 -6.41 -6.37
N GLY A 617 28.52 -7.52 -6.52
CA GLY A 617 28.79 -8.10 -7.84
C GLY A 617 27.53 -8.60 -8.56
N TYR A 618 26.55 -9.15 -7.84
CA TYR A 618 25.27 -9.55 -8.42
C TYR A 618 24.40 -8.35 -8.81
N LEU A 619 24.43 -7.27 -8.02
CA LEU A 619 23.74 -6.02 -8.34
C LEU A 619 24.30 -5.39 -9.63
N GLU A 620 25.62 -5.29 -9.76
CA GLU A 620 26.26 -4.79 -10.98
C GLU A 620 25.88 -5.60 -12.22
N GLN A 621 25.87 -6.93 -12.09
CA GLN A 621 25.40 -7.83 -13.17
C GLN A 621 23.92 -7.61 -13.50
N ALA A 622 23.07 -7.33 -12.51
CA ALA A 622 21.65 -7.07 -12.73
C ALA A 622 21.42 -5.76 -13.48
N PHE A 623 22.12 -4.68 -13.10
CA PHE A 623 22.09 -3.41 -13.84
C PHE A 623 22.63 -3.57 -15.27
N ALA A 624 23.70 -4.35 -15.46
CA ALA A 624 24.22 -4.66 -16.79
C ALA A 624 23.23 -5.48 -17.63
N ALA A 625 22.49 -6.41 -17.03
CA ALA A 625 21.42 -7.16 -17.70
C ALA A 625 20.26 -6.26 -18.11
N TRP A 626 19.86 -5.28 -17.28
CA TRP A 626 18.85 -4.29 -17.65
C TRP A 626 19.28 -3.37 -18.79
N ASN A 627 20.55 -2.95 -18.84
CA ASN A 627 21.04 -2.16 -19.97
C ASN A 627 20.94 -2.90 -21.32
N ARG A 628 20.85 -4.24 -21.30
CA ARG A 628 20.63 -5.06 -22.50
C ARG A 628 19.15 -5.25 -22.85
N ALA A 629 18.26 -5.13 -21.86
CA ALA A 629 16.82 -5.30 -22.00
C ALA A 629 16.13 -3.97 -22.28
N ARG A 630 15.28 -3.90 -23.31
CA ARG A 630 14.56 -2.65 -23.62
C ARG A 630 13.57 -2.24 -22.51
N VAL A 631 12.85 -3.23 -21.97
CA VAL A 631 11.82 -3.06 -20.95
C VAL A 631 11.83 -4.28 -20.04
N ALA A 632 11.77 -4.06 -18.72
CA ALA A 632 11.62 -5.15 -17.76
C ALA A 632 10.23 -5.80 -17.92
N THR A 633 10.21 -7.11 -18.15
CA THR A 633 8.97 -7.88 -18.41
C THR A 633 8.41 -8.53 -17.15
N SER A 634 9.23 -8.73 -16.11
CA SER A 634 8.84 -9.41 -14.88
C SER A 634 9.04 -8.50 -13.65
N PRO A 635 7.99 -8.26 -12.84
CA PRO A 635 8.10 -7.42 -11.65
C PRO A 635 9.01 -8.02 -10.56
N TRP A 636 8.94 -9.34 -10.34
CA TRP A 636 9.64 -9.99 -9.22
C TRP A 636 11.16 -9.77 -9.21
N PRO A 637 11.92 -9.94 -10.32
CA PRO A 637 13.34 -9.62 -10.33
C PRO A 637 13.65 -8.15 -10.06
N VAL A 638 12.80 -7.23 -10.56
CA VAL A 638 12.95 -5.78 -10.32
C VAL A 638 12.81 -5.45 -8.85
N PHE A 639 11.82 -6.05 -8.18
CA PHE A 639 11.65 -5.90 -6.76
C PHE A 639 12.85 -6.39 -5.95
N MET A 640 13.35 -7.59 -6.27
CA MET A 640 14.48 -8.17 -5.55
C MET A 640 15.75 -7.33 -5.65
N VAL A 641 16.06 -6.83 -6.85
CA VAL A 641 17.20 -5.93 -7.06
C VAL A 641 16.96 -4.58 -6.37
N ALA A 642 15.73 -4.06 -6.41
CA ALA A 642 15.38 -2.80 -5.77
C ALA A 642 15.53 -2.84 -4.24
N CYS A 643 15.20 -3.97 -3.60
CA CYS A 643 15.35 -4.13 -2.15
C CYS A 643 16.80 -4.06 -1.67
N GLU A 644 17.76 -4.28 -2.57
CA GLU A 644 19.20 -4.28 -2.28
C GLU A 644 19.90 -3.00 -2.79
N ALA A 645 19.15 -1.98 -3.24
CA ALA A 645 19.70 -0.71 -3.70
C ALA A 645 19.96 0.26 -2.53
N HIS A 646 21.22 0.70 -2.39
CA HIS A 646 21.66 1.55 -1.27
C HIS A 646 22.03 2.97 -1.71
N SER A 647 22.48 3.17 -2.95
CA SER A 647 22.84 4.50 -3.45
C SER A 647 21.67 5.22 -4.12
N GLU A 648 21.66 6.56 -4.06
CA GLU A 648 20.66 7.38 -4.76
C GLU A 648 20.70 7.15 -6.28
N GLU A 649 21.89 6.93 -6.86
CA GLU A 649 22.07 6.62 -8.28
C GLU A 649 21.39 5.30 -8.67
N GLN A 650 21.56 4.24 -7.87
CA GLN A 650 20.90 2.95 -8.08
C GLN A 650 19.38 3.09 -7.99
N ARG A 651 18.89 3.79 -6.94
CA ARG A 651 17.46 4.01 -6.74
C ARG A 651 16.84 4.83 -7.87
N SER A 652 17.51 5.88 -8.32
CA SER A 652 17.09 6.68 -9.47
C SER A 652 16.99 5.84 -10.75
N TYR A 653 17.99 4.97 -11.01
CA TYR A 653 17.94 4.06 -12.15
C TYR A 653 16.77 3.08 -12.05
N ILE A 654 16.52 2.51 -10.88
CA ILE A 654 15.41 1.58 -10.65
C ILE A 654 14.05 2.27 -10.86
N LEU A 655 13.88 3.51 -10.39
CA LEU A 655 12.66 4.28 -10.65
C LEU A 655 12.43 4.48 -12.14
N ASP A 656 13.48 4.78 -12.90
CA ASP A 656 13.39 4.92 -14.36
C ASP A 656 13.05 3.58 -15.07
N VAL A 657 13.59 2.46 -14.58
CA VAL A 657 13.17 1.10 -15.02
C VAL A 657 11.68 0.87 -14.74
N LEU A 658 11.20 1.22 -13.54
CA LEU A 658 9.78 1.09 -13.17
C LEU A 658 8.89 2.00 -14.01
N ASP A 659 9.32 3.23 -14.31
CA ASP A 659 8.58 4.18 -15.18
C ASP A 659 8.51 3.67 -16.62
N ARG A 660 9.58 3.06 -17.15
CA ARG A 660 9.53 2.39 -18.46
C ARG A 660 8.57 1.19 -18.44
N MET A 661 8.63 0.39 -17.37
CA MET A 661 7.79 -0.80 -17.22
C MET A 661 6.30 -0.43 -17.15
N ASP A 662 5.94 0.59 -16.37
CA ASP A 662 4.55 1.07 -16.26
C ASP A 662 4.06 1.69 -17.58
N ARG A 663 4.89 2.54 -18.23
CA ARG A 663 4.52 3.17 -19.51
C ARG A 663 4.25 2.17 -20.64
N VAL A 664 5.04 1.09 -20.71
CA VAL A 664 4.92 0.11 -21.80
C VAL A 664 3.89 -0.98 -21.49
N ARG A 665 3.83 -1.45 -20.23
CA ARG A 665 2.97 -2.57 -19.86
C ARG A 665 1.62 -2.13 -19.32
N ASN A 666 1.52 -0.99 -18.64
CA ASN A 666 0.31 -0.46 -18.02
C ASN A 666 -0.48 -1.51 -17.20
N VAL A 667 0.22 -2.21 -16.30
CA VAL A 667 -0.36 -3.26 -15.44
C VAL A 667 -0.37 -2.77 -13.99
N GLY A 668 -1.51 -2.95 -13.28
CA GLY A 668 -1.69 -2.46 -11.91
C GLY A 668 -0.62 -2.94 -10.92
N ASN A 669 -0.15 -4.18 -11.05
CA ASN A 669 0.90 -4.74 -10.19
C ASN A 669 2.19 -3.89 -10.13
N VAL A 670 2.56 -3.18 -11.20
CA VAL A 670 3.75 -2.33 -11.27
C VAL A 670 3.65 -1.14 -10.32
N ARG A 671 2.46 -0.51 -10.28
CA ARG A 671 2.18 0.66 -9.43
C ARG A 671 2.12 0.28 -7.95
N VAL A 672 1.51 -0.88 -7.65
CA VAL A 672 1.53 -1.47 -6.31
C VAL A 672 2.98 -1.75 -5.89
N MET A 673 3.76 -2.41 -6.74
CA MET A 673 5.16 -2.74 -6.47
C MET A 673 6.03 -1.50 -6.24
N ARG A 674 5.90 -0.45 -7.06
CA ARG A 674 6.60 0.83 -6.88
C ARG A 674 6.33 1.40 -5.47
N THR A 675 5.06 1.44 -5.07
CA THR A 675 4.66 1.96 -3.76
C THR A 675 5.33 1.20 -2.62
N VAL A 676 5.45 -0.13 -2.74
CA VAL A 676 6.10 -0.94 -1.71
C VAL A 676 7.62 -0.76 -1.72
N ILE A 677 8.26 -0.67 -2.88
CA ILE A 677 9.70 -0.39 -2.99
C ILE A 677 10.04 0.95 -2.33
N GLU A 678 9.29 2.01 -2.65
CA GLU A 678 9.48 3.34 -2.05
C GLU A 678 9.31 3.29 -0.53
N LYS A 679 8.30 2.57 -0.02
CA LYS A 679 8.13 2.34 1.43
C LYS A 679 9.35 1.64 2.02
N ILE A 680 9.89 0.60 1.38
CA ILE A 680 11.08 -0.13 1.85
C ILE A 680 12.29 0.80 1.92
N TRP A 681 12.54 1.61 0.90
CA TRP A 681 13.66 2.56 0.90
C TRP A 681 13.53 3.61 1.99
N VAL A 682 12.32 4.16 2.20
CA VAL A 682 12.07 5.08 3.31
C VAL A 682 12.38 4.42 4.66
N GLN A 683 12.02 3.14 4.83
CA GLN A 683 12.33 2.39 6.05
C GLN A 683 13.83 2.13 6.23
N GLN A 684 14.55 1.83 5.14
CA GLN A 684 16.00 1.64 5.16
C GLN A 684 16.71 2.95 5.53
N ASP A 685 16.33 4.07 4.92
CA ASP A 685 16.93 5.39 5.19
C ASP A 685 16.70 5.86 6.63
N LEU A 686 15.52 5.54 7.18
CA LEU A 686 15.22 5.81 8.57
C LEU A 686 16.12 5.01 9.52
N ARG A 687 16.55 3.79 9.15
CA ARG A 687 17.41 2.94 10.01
C ARG A 687 18.90 3.15 9.84
N GLU A 688 19.39 3.44 8.63
CA GLU A 688 20.79 3.84 8.44
C GLU A 688 21.12 5.08 9.31
N SER A 689 20.13 5.94 9.57
CA SER A 689 20.28 7.08 10.48
C SER A 689 20.39 6.72 11.98
N VAL A 690 20.22 5.45 12.37
CA VAL A 690 20.16 4.96 13.77
C VAL A 690 21.35 4.05 14.12
N GLU A 691 22.29 3.80 13.20
CA GLU A 691 23.44 2.88 13.40
C GLU A 691 23.03 1.46 13.87
N GLU A 692 21.79 1.03 13.59
CA GLU A 692 21.40 -0.38 13.79
C GLU A 692 22.14 -1.26 12.76
N THR A 693 23.10 -2.05 13.22
CA THR A 693 23.88 -2.94 12.36
C THR A 693 23.03 -4.11 11.89
N GLY A 694 22.64 -4.11 10.62
CA GLY A 694 22.01 -5.25 9.95
C GLY A 694 20.92 -4.85 8.96
N THR A 695 20.93 -5.47 7.79
CA THR A 695 19.95 -5.17 6.76
C THR A 695 18.57 -5.70 7.14
N VAL A 696 17.56 -4.83 7.30
CA VAL A 696 16.20 -5.24 7.67
C VAL A 696 15.62 -6.17 6.63
N PRO A 697 15.06 -7.32 7.01
CA PRO A 697 14.33 -8.13 6.07
C PRO A 697 13.16 -7.35 5.47
N TRP A 698 13.20 -7.06 4.17
CA TRP A 698 12.21 -6.22 3.48
C TRP A 698 10.78 -6.74 3.68
N TRP A 699 10.63 -8.04 3.94
CA TRP A 699 9.34 -8.67 4.21
C TRP A 699 8.70 -8.30 5.54
N LEU A 700 9.43 -7.67 6.47
CA LEU A 700 8.85 -7.08 7.67
C LEU A 700 8.24 -5.70 7.40
N CYS A 701 8.58 -5.09 6.25
CA CYS A 701 8.07 -3.79 5.83
C CYS A 701 6.82 -3.88 4.95
N ILE A 702 6.40 -5.10 4.57
CA ILE A 702 5.25 -5.35 3.71
C ILE A 702 4.00 -5.54 4.58
N GLU A 703 2.96 -4.74 4.34
CA GLU A 703 1.65 -4.89 4.97
C GLU A 703 1.02 -6.24 4.58
N ALA A 704 0.52 -7.01 5.56
CA ALA A 704 -0.07 -8.33 5.33
C ALA A 704 -1.33 -8.29 4.44
N ASP A 705 -1.96 -7.12 4.32
CA ASP A 705 -3.25 -6.90 3.67
C ASP A 705 -3.14 -6.38 2.23
N LEU A 706 -1.92 -6.25 1.68
CA LEU A 706 -1.72 -5.88 0.28
C LEU A 706 -2.40 -6.91 -0.65
N PRO A 707 -3.19 -6.48 -1.64
CA PRO A 707 -3.80 -7.39 -2.60
C PRO A 707 -2.67 -8.12 -3.36
N VAL A 708 -2.65 -9.45 -3.20
CA VAL A 708 -1.80 -10.36 -3.98
C VAL A 708 -2.54 -10.59 -5.31
N PRO A 709 -1.83 -10.70 -6.46
CA PRO A 709 -0.39 -10.85 -6.61
C PRO A 709 0.26 -9.64 -7.29
N TRP A 710 0.91 -8.80 -6.50
CA TRP A 710 1.66 -7.66 -7.05
C TRP A 710 3.00 -8.06 -7.69
N PHE A 711 3.33 -9.36 -7.75
CA PHE A 711 4.53 -9.89 -8.43
C PHE A 711 4.24 -10.82 -9.62
N ALA A 712 2.99 -11.27 -9.77
CA ALA A 712 2.64 -12.26 -10.78
C ALA A 712 2.48 -11.66 -12.18
#